data_AF-A0A1V6D9Q3-F1
#
_entry.id   AF-A0A1V6D9Q3-F1
#
_cell.length_a   1.000
_cell.length_b   1.000
_cell.length_c   1.000
_cell.angle_alpha   90.00
_cell.angle_beta   90.00
_cell.angle_gamma   90.00
#
_symmetry.space_group_name_H-M   'P 1'
#
loop_
_entity.id
_entity.type
_entity.pdbx_description
1 polymer ?
#
loop_
_entity_poly.entity_id
_entity_poly.type
_entity_poly.pdbx_seq_one_letter_code
_entity_poly.pdbx_strand_id
1 'polypeptide(L)'
;MHMSRMRWLWLWVSLVLVLSAGARAAEPAGAMPENLAPRAKVSASSHFDEQYTPQQAASGALPAEYQSPSGDWAVKGTQDGWFELRWDKPVQAAQIVYFARTTSPLLESFKDYAIYADGQDKPIATGRLERRRGPQRIDLPSRQVTRLRIEFLSSWPDSPNPGAAEIAVFPSPLSAAQMAGLLIPQEEKTPAAMALRNNLIEGKFGFREMLLVKRRPLDISHVYVYHVEGWRPGGGLYVYRPGADGGELKCIFDAGKGMITTADLSYDGREVVFAMRSGGHEASNPMGHIEDISRYEDETWNYQIFRINIDGTGLTQLTHGRQNNLDPCWLPDGGVAFISDRKPAYAYCWVTTSPVLYRMERDGSRQVRLSANYLMDFTPSVLNDGRIVYTRWEYVDRPACPIQSLWAINPNGTGLAGYYGNRVLSPGTFMDAQPIPGTANSVICTATNHNGPCRGAIVAIDPSKGANSPQAVRNLTPEVNIYSHRVGGGPYGNGMLDTGVRGQYEKPFCIDAQTFLVSKGGTVQIRDFDANAASLLHPQEGYGFYSPQPIRAQDPPPPLAPHEARLPPDGSVSGGWASVILRDVYMGLGPTVKRGEIKQIAVVQEVEKSTHSPFVNKRPDGPGNRAVPCFGFQFPLVSCGATYAPKKVWGFADVAPDGSAAFRVPSEVPIYFLALDGEGRAVQRMRTFTHLMPDEVQVCVGCHADRNMVLPGTTSFRHQPVMPQELRPPAWGVKGFSYQEVVQDVLDRHCVKCHNERTHPKGVDLSGDMTDFFCVSYDVLCRTGTQAQDRWRHNGSPSGTPYDKARGQSPWVEWIWTINGSEMNILEIAPRRWGSPASKLARIVAGDHKDADGKPRANVPGEDRRRVYLWMDLNIPYYGTSSSNHKAALGSRRMMPAELDAVLQDVSARRCGECHKGGIPRTFYTRITNPQHNAFLLAPLAKQAGGTQQCGRAVFANTEDPDYQKILRTFQPIHDLLGKRPRADMPGFTVMSETP
;
A
#
# COMPACT_ATOMS: atom_id res chain seq x y z
N MET A 1 -70.17 36.62 -34.29
CA MET A 1 -70.06 36.56 -35.77
C MET A 1 -69.21 35.34 -36.10
N HIS A 2 -69.83 34.17 -36.18
CA HIS A 2 -70.27 33.53 -37.43
C HIS A 2 -69.12 32.93 -38.26
N MET A 3 -69.01 31.61 -38.12
CA MET A 3 -68.81 30.58 -39.16
C MET A 3 -68.07 31.00 -40.44
N SER A 4 -66.93 30.35 -40.68
CA SER A 4 -66.58 29.65 -41.93
C SER A 4 -65.07 29.66 -42.12
N ARG A 5 -64.43 28.48 -42.02
CA ARG A 5 -63.30 28.00 -42.86
C ARG A 5 -62.68 26.70 -42.30
N MET A 6 -63.52 25.73 -41.95
CA MET A 6 -63.15 24.31 -42.01
C MET A 6 -63.33 23.87 -43.46
N ARG A 7 -62.29 24.03 -44.31
CA ARG A 7 -62.19 23.37 -45.63
C ARG A 7 -60.84 23.52 -46.37
N TRP A 8 -59.79 24.08 -45.76
CA TRP A 8 -58.49 24.27 -46.42
C TRP A 8 -57.32 23.46 -45.84
N LEU A 9 -57.58 22.50 -44.95
CA LEU A 9 -56.52 21.76 -44.25
C LEU A 9 -56.24 20.34 -44.79
N TRP A 10 -56.88 19.91 -45.88
CA TRP A 10 -56.74 18.54 -46.42
C TRP A 10 -56.25 18.46 -47.87
N LEU A 11 -55.90 19.59 -48.51
CA LEU A 11 -55.43 19.63 -49.90
C LEU A 11 -54.00 20.16 -50.07
N TRP A 12 -53.29 20.48 -48.99
CA TRP A 12 -51.87 20.87 -49.00
C TRP A 12 -50.92 19.76 -48.49
N VAL A 13 -51.45 18.62 -48.04
CA VAL A 13 -50.64 17.49 -47.53
C VAL A 13 -50.33 16.44 -48.62
N SER A 14 -50.91 16.57 -49.83
CA SER A 14 -50.73 15.56 -50.90
C SER A 14 -49.96 16.05 -52.13
N LEU A 15 -49.38 17.26 -52.12
CA LEU A 15 -48.62 17.81 -53.27
C LEU A 15 -47.16 18.19 -52.95
N VAL A 16 -46.63 17.81 -51.78
CA VAL A 16 -45.19 17.90 -51.46
C VAL A 16 -44.52 16.50 -51.40
N LEU A 17 -45.29 15.44 -51.67
CA LEU A 17 -44.83 14.04 -51.60
C LEU A 17 -44.44 13.41 -52.95
N VAL A 18 -44.34 14.18 -54.05
CA VAL A 18 -44.00 13.63 -55.38
C VAL A 18 -42.92 14.43 -56.15
N LEU A 19 -42.14 15.29 -55.49
CA LEU A 19 -40.98 15.97 -56.12
C LEU A 19 -39.74 16.05 -55.22
N SER A 20 -39.38 14.95 -54.54
CA SER A 20 -38.10 14.80 -53.84
C SER A 20 -37.41 13.45 -54.10
N ALA A 21 -37.68 12.82 -55.24
CA ALA A 21 -36.88 11.72 -55.76
C ALA A 21 -35.82 12.27 -56.71
N GLY A 22 -34.65 12.66 -56.18
CA GLY A 22 -33.55 13.12 -57.03
C GLY A 22 -32.52 14.05 -56.38
N ALA A 23 -32.28 13.96 -55.09
CA ALA A 23 -31.05 14.49 -54.50
C ALA A 23 -30.61 13.51 -53.41
N ARG A 24 -29.66 12.62 -53.75
CA ARG A 24 -28.82 12.01 -52.71
C ARG A 24 -28.21 13.18 -51.95
N ALA A 25 -28.54 13.35 -50.68
CA ALA A 25 -27.73 14.16 -49.80
C ALA A 25 -26.30 13.65 -49.96
N ALA A 26 -25.40 14.52 -50.42
CA ALA A 26 -23.98 14.19 -50.42
C ALA A 26 -23.62 13.85 -48.97
N GLU A 27 -23.11 12.63 -48.74
CA GLU A 27 -22.58 12.27 -47.43
C GLU A 27 -21.58 13.35 -46.98
N PRO A 28 -21.63 13.80 -45.73
CA PRO A 28 -20.70 14.81 -45.26
C PRO A 28 -19.27 14.31 -45.48
N ALA A 29 -18.44 15.17 -46.10
CA ALA A 29 -17.03 14.88 -46.31
C ALA A 29 -16.38 14.49 -44.96
N GLY A 30 -16.04 13.20 -44.81
CA GLY A 30 -15.47 12.66 -43.57
C GLY A 30 -16.24 11.50 -42.92
N ALA A 31 -17.43 11.12 -43.39
CA ALA A 31 -18.12 9.92 -42.90
C ALA A 31 -17.30 8.64 -43.13
N MET A 32 -17.39 7.66 -42.22
CA MET A 32 -16.75 6.36 -42.40
C MET A 32 -17.47 5.61 -43.53
N PRO A 33 -16.77 5.15 -44.59
CA PRO A 33 -17.39 4.31 -45.61
C PRO A 33 -17.94 3.01 -45.02
N GLU A 34 -19.00 2.45 -45.63
CA GLU A 34 -19.57 1.16 -45.21
C GLU A 34 -18.49 0.07 -45.21
N ASN A 35 -18.33 -0.66 -44.10
CA ASN A 35 -17.59 -1.92 -44.08
C ASN A 35 -18.43 -2.98 -44.79
N LEU A 36 -17.90 -3.53 -45.89
CA LEU A 36 -18.60 -4.47 -46.76
C LEU A 36 -18.48 -5.93 -46.29
N ALA A 37 -17.53 -6.23 -45.39
CA ALA A 37 -17.27 -7.60 -44.92
C ALA A 37 -18.49 -8.27 -44.24
N PRO A 38 -19.33 -7.60 -43.43
CA PRO A 38 -20.52 -8.20 -42.80
C PRO A 38 -21.58 -8.70 -43.80
N ARG A 39 -21.53 -8.26 -45.05
CA ARG A 39 -22.44 -8.69 -46.11
C ARG A 39 -21.89 -9.85 -46.95
N ALA A 40 -20.68 -10.29 -46.67
CA ALA A 40 -20.05 -11.39 -47.38
C ALA A 40 -20.44 -12.74 -46.77
N LYS A 41 -20.54 -13.76 -47.62
CA LYS A 41 -20.41 -15.16 -47.21
C LYS A 41 -18.93 -15.42 -46.98
N VAL A 42 -18.61 -15.92 -45.78
CA VAL A 42 -17.23 -16.03 -45.30
C VAL A 42 -16.83 -17.50 -45.19
N SER A 43 -15.61 -17.83 -45.63
CA SER A 43 -14.99 -19.14 -45.43
C SER A 43 -13.49 -18.98 -45.19
N ALA A 44 -12.85 -20.00 -44.62
CA ALA A 44 -11.42 -20.01 -44.36
C ALA A 44 -10.84 -21.42 -44.47
N SER A 45 -9.51 -21.54 -44.50
CA SER A 45 -8.79 -22.82 -44.58
C SER A 45 -9.12 -23.77 -43.43
N SER A 46 -9.22 -23.23 -42.22
CA SER A 46 -9.61 -23.95 -41.02
C SER A 46 -10.11 -22.96 -39.96
N HIS A 47 -10.65 -23.50 -38.87
CA HIS A 47 -10.86 -22.78 -37.62
C HIS A 47 -10.42 -23.66 -36.44
N PHE A 48 -9.89 -23.05 -35.39
CA PHE A 48 -9.35 -23.74 -34.21
C PHE A 48 -10.39 -24.65 -33.52
N ASP A 49 -11.53 -24.06 -33.19
CA ASP A 49 -12.75 -24.72 -32.68
C ASP A 49 -13.99 -23.84 -32.94
N GLU A 50 -15.17 -24.27 -32.46
CA GLU A 50 -16.46 -23.58 -32.67
C GLU A 50 -16.52 -22.16 -32.08
N GLN A 51 -15.56 -21.75 -31.25
CA GLN A 51 -15.46 -20.39 -30.71
C GLN A 51 -14.65 -19.44 -31.61
N TYR A 52 -13.92 -19.97 -32.61
CA TYR A 52 -12.99 -19.20 -33.46
C TYR A 52 -13.29 -19.29 -34.97
N THR A 53 -14.56 -19.15 -35.32
CA THR A 53 -15.10 -19.25 -36.68
C THR A 53 -14.72 -18.04 -37.56
N PRO A 54 -14.58 -18.23 -38.88
CA PRO A 54 -14.25 -17.12 -39.79
C PRO A 54 -15.32 -16.02 -39.85
N GLN A 55 -16.58 -16.32 -39.53
CA GLN A 55 -17.66 -15.33 -39.53
C GLN A 55 -17.45 -14.25 -38.47
N GLN A 56 -16.81 -14.59 -37.34
CA GLN A 56 -16.57 -13.64 -36.26
C GLN A 56 -15.60 -12.52 -36.71
N ALA A 57 -14.58 -12.86 -37.50
CA ALA A 57 -13.61 -11.91 -38.05
C ALA A 57 -14.13 -11.08 -39.24
N ALA A 58 -15.40 -11.19 -39.62
CA ALA A 58 -16.02 -10.33 -40.63
C ALA A 58 -17.37 -9.77 -40.14
N SER A 59 -17.55 -9.73 -38.81
CA SER A 59 -18.81 -9.32 -38.18
C SER A 59 -19.06 -7.82 -38.30
N GLY A 60 -18.00 -7.03 -38.55
CA GLY A 60 -18.03 -5.57 -38.50
C GLY A 60 -17.92 -5.01 -37.09
N ALA A 61 -17.76 -5.88 -36.08
CA ALA A 61 -17.46 -5.50 -34.71
C ALA A 61 -15.96 -5.16 -34.58
N LEU A 62 -15.59 -3.99 -35.13
CA LEU A 62 -14.21 -3.52 -35.14
C LEU A 62 -13.63 -3.53 -33.71
N PRO A 63 -12.56 -4.31 -33.45
CA PRO A 63 -12.04 -4.50 -32.11
C PRO A 63 -11.24 -3.28 -31.67
N ALA A 64 -11.49 -2.82 -30.45
CA ALA A 64 -10.54 -1.97 -29.73
C ALA A 64 -9.31 -2.80 -29.34
N GLU A 65 -8.15 -2.14 -29.17
CA GLU A 65 -6.83 -2.77 -29.01
C GLU A 65 -6.70 -3.81 -27.86
N TYR A 66 -7.67 -3.83 -26.91
CA TYR A 66 -7.64 -4.64 -25.68
C TYR A 66 -8.91 -5.45 -25.39
N GLN A 67 -9.74 -5.75 -26.39
CA GLN A 67 -10.89 -6.64 -26.16
C GLN A 67 -10.47 -8.08 -25.80
N SER A 68 -11.32 -8.74 -25.01
CA SER A 68 -11.21 -10.18 -24.68
C SER A 68 -11.31 -11.00 -25.97
N PRO A 69 -10.64 -12.17 -26.10
CA PRO A 69 -10.62 -12.99 -27.34
C PRO A 69 -11.97 -13.62 -27.74
N SER A 70 -13.08 -13.19 -27.14
CA SER A 70 -14.42 -13.64 -27.54
C SER A 70 -14.82 -12.93 -28.83
N GLY A 71 -14.73 -13.61 -29.97
CA GLY A 71 -15.11 -13.06 -31.28
C GLY A 71 -14.00 -13.01 -32.34
N ASP A 72 -12.92 -13.77 -32.20
CA ASP A 72 -11.85 -13.83 -33.21
C ASP A 72 -12.02 -15.04 -34.16
N TRP A 73 -11.34 -15.02 -35.32
CA TRP A 73 -11.03 -16.22 -36.11
C TRP A 73 -9.60 -16.68 -35.84
N ALA A 74 -9.33 -17.98 -35.86
CA ALA A 74 -7.97 -18.54 -35.76
C ALA A 74 -7.84 -19.86 -36.52
N VAL A 75 -6.71 -20.09 -37.19
CA VAL A 75 -6.43 -21.39 -37.83
C VAL A 75 -6.08 -22.46 -36.80
N LYS A 76 -6.19 -23.74 -37.19
CA LYS A 76 -5.94 -24.88 -36.30
C LYS A 76 -4.59 -25.54 -36.55
N GLY A 77 -3.61 -25.23 -35.70
CA GLY A 77 -2.33 -25.94 -35.68
C GLY A 77 -1.44 -25.72 -36.92
N THR A 78 -1.60 -24.58 -37.60
CA THR A 78 -0.80 -24.18 -38.78
C THR A 78 -0.33 -22.74 -38.64
N GLN A 79 0.72 -22.37 -39.38
CA GLN A 79 1.27 -21.00 -39.40
C GLN A 79 0.95 -20.24 -40.69
N ASP A 80 0.14 -20.85 -41.54
CA ASP A 80 -0.40 -20.34 -42.79
C ASP A 80 -1.92 -20.61 -42.86
N GLY A 81 -2.59 -20.02 -43.85
CA GLY A 81 -4.01 -20.24 -44.06
C GLY A 81 -4.59 -19.31 -45.11
N TRP A 82 -5.89 -19.43 -45.37
CA TRP A 82 -6.59 -18.51 -46.26
C TRP A 82 -7.93 -18.09 -45.67
N PHE A 83 -8.37 -16.88 -46.01
CA PHE A 83 -9.65 -16.31 -45.63
C PHE A 83 -10.33 -15.73 -46.86
N GLU A 84 -11.62 -16.01 -47.04
CA GLU A 84 -12.35 -15.66 -48.24
C GLU A 84 -13.68 -14.98 -47.92
N LEU A 85 -13.94 -13.88 -48.63
CA LEU A 85 -15.15 -13.08 -48.59
C LEU A 85 -15.82 -13.14 -49.97
N ARG A 86 -17.09 -13.56 -50.02
CA ARG A 86 -17.88 -13.64 -51.26
C ARG A 86 -19.20 -12.89 -51.13
N TRP A 87 -19.49 -12.01 -52.08
CA TRP A 87 -20.74 -11.25 -52.15
C TRP A 87 -21.64 -11.77 -53.26
N ASP A 88 -22.95 -11.75 -53.04
CA ASP A 88 -23.94 -12.20 -54.04
C ASP A 88 -24.09 -11.21 -55.21
N LYS A 89 -23.65 -9.96 -55.03
CA LYS A 89 -23.57 -8.92 -56.06
C LYS A 89 -22.17 -8.29 -56.03
N PRO A 90 -21.63 -7.84 -57.18
CA PRO A 90 -20.36 -7.12 -57.19
C PRO A 90 -20.36 -5.93 -56.23
N VAL A 91 -19.26 -5.77 -55.48
CA VAL A 91 -19.02 -4.63 -54.59
C VAL A 91 -17.72 -3.92 -55.00
N GLN A 92 -17.67 -2.61 -54.80
CA GLN A 92 -16.43 -1.87 -54.97
C GLN A 92 -15.51 -2.17 -53.77
N ALA A 93 -14.30 -2.66 -54.01
CA ALA A 93 -13.29 -2.87 -52.98
C ALA A 93 -12.00 -2.13 -53.35
N ALA A 94 -11.48 -1.35 -52.39
CA ALA A 94 -10.26 -0.57 -52.57
C ALA A 94 -9.27 -0.70 -51.40
N GLN A 95 -9.73 -1.16 -50.23
CA GLN A 95 -8.85 -1.37 -49.08
C GLN A 95 -9.40 -2.47 -48.19
N ILE A 96 -8.50 -3.29 -47.65
CA ILE A 96 -8.77 -4.18 -46.52
C ILE A 96 -8.10 -3.59 -45.28
N VAL A 97 -8.78 -3.63 -44.15
CA VAL A 97 -8.20 -3.33 -42.84
C VAL A 97 -8.20 -4.60 -42.01
N TYR A 98 -7.00 -5.07 -41.69
CA TYR A 98 -6.78 -6.29 -40.92
C TYR A 98 -6.48 -5.96 -39.46
N PHE A 99 -7.14 -6.65 -38.54
CA PHE A 99 -6.88 -6.61 -37.10
C PHE A 99 -6.36 -7.97 -36.65
N ALA A 100 -5.13 -7.99 -36.13
CA ALA A 100 -4.53 -9.21 -35.60
C ALA A 100 -5.27 -9.71 -34.35
N ARG A 101 -5.39 -11.04 -34.21
CA ARG A 101 -5.95 -11.67 -33.02
C ARG A 101 -5.03 -11.48 -31.82
N THR A 102 -5.61 -11.23 -30.64
CA THR A 102 -4.85 -11.07 -29.39
C THR A 102 -5.24 -12.11 -28.35
N THR A 103 -4.37 -13.08 -28.10
CA THR A 103 -4.44 -13.94 -26.91
C THR A 103 -3.60 -13.31 -25.79
N SER A 104 -3.93 -13.52 -24.52
CA SER A 104 -3.08 -13.01 -23.42
C SER A 104 -2.22 -14.16 -22.94
N PRO A 105 -0.88 -14.12 -23.03
CA PRO A 105 -0.03 -12.95 -23.35
C PRO A 105 0.44 -12.81 -24.82
N LEU A 106 -0.02 -13.64 -25.77
CA LEU A 106 0.53 -13.71 -27.13
C LEU A 106 -0.23 -12.87 -28.18
N LEU A 107 0.51 -12.11 -29.00
CA LEU A 107 -0.02 -11.56 -30.24
C LEU A 107 0.21 -12.57 -31.36
N GLU A 108 -0.80 -13.40 -31.64
CA GLU A 108 -0.79 -14.42 -32.69
C GLU A 108 -1.22 -13.80 -34.01
N SER A 109 -0.26 -13.54 -34.90
CA SER A 109 -0.51 -12.75 -36.11
C SER A 109 0.17 -13.35 -37.33
N PHE A 110 -0.57 -13.33 -38.44
CA PHE A 110 0.00 -13.60 -39.76
C PHE A 110 1.03 -12.52 -40.13
N LYS A 111 1.92 -12.88 -41.06
CA LYS A 111 3.03 -12.03 -41.48
C LYS A 111 2.93 -11.75 -42.98
N ASP A 112 3.32 -12.67 -43.84
CA ASP A 112 3.33 -12.41 -45.29
C ASP A 112 1.97 -12.80 -45.91
N TYR A 113 1.44 -12.02 -46.85
CA TYR A 113 0.13 -12.27 -47.47
C TYR A 113 0.10 -12.02 -48.99
N ALA A 114 -0.85 -12.66 -49.66
CA ALA A 114 -1.23 -12.45 -51.04
C ALA A 114 -2.76 -12.40 -51.18
N ILE A 115 -3.31 -11.44 -51.93
CA ILE A 115 -4.76 -11.24 -52.11
C ILE A 115 -5.14 -11.48 -53.56
N TYR A 116 -6.19 -12.26 -53.78
CA TYR A 116 -6.73 -12.59 -55.09
C TYR A 116 -8.18 -12.11 -55.19
N ALA A 117 -8.57 -11.65 -56.37
CA ALA A 117 -9.95 -11.24 -56.68
C ALA A 117 -10.55 -12.16 -57.74
N ASP A 118 -11.80 -12.59 -57.54
CA ASP A 118 -12.62 -13.35 -58.50
C ASP A 118 -11.92 -14.58 -59.10
N GLY A 119 -11.03 -15.23 -58.34
CA GLY A 119 -10.33 -16.45 -58.76
C GLY A 119 -9.21 -16.25 -59.77
N GLN A 120 -8.65 -15.04 -59.89
CA GLN A 120 -7.47 -14.76 -60.72
C GLN A 120 -6.23 -15.53 -60.24
N ASP A 121 -5.39 -16.00 -61.17
CA ASP A 121 -4.14 -16.74 -60.87
C ASP A 121 -3.01 -15.86 -60.31
N LYS A 122 -3.10 -14.53 -60.49
CA LYS A 122 -2.12 -13.57 -59.98
C LYS A 122 -2.71 -12.76 -58.83
N PRO A 123 -1.96 -12.53 -57.74
CA PRO A 123 -2.45 -11.71 -56.65
C PRO A 123 -2.57 -10.24 -57.09
N ILE A 124 -3.65 -9.60 -56.67
CA ILE A 124 -3.91 -8.16 -56.88
C ILE A 124 -3.20 -7.28 -55.84
N ALA A 125 -2.77 -7.87 -54.73
CA ALA A 125 -1.93 -7.23 -53.72
C ALA A 125 -1.10 -8.30 -53.00
N THR A 126 0.13 -7.97 -52.62
CA THR A 126 0.98 -8.79 -51.75
C THR A 126 1.66 -7.87 -50.75
N GLY A 127 2.00 -8.38 -49.57
CA GLY A 127 2.64 -7.55 -48.57
C GLY A 127 2.95 -8.29 -47.29
N ARG A 128 3.27 -7.51 -46.25
CA ARG A 128 3.62 -8.00 -44.93
C ARG A 128 2.85 -7.23 -43.86
N LEU A 129 2.25 -7.97 -42.95
CA LEU A 129 1.61 -7.50 -41.73
C LEU A 129 2.65 -7.36 -40.62
N GLU A 130 2.50 -6.29 -39.85
CA GLU A 130 3.33 -5.98 -38.69
C GLU A 130 2.86 -6.77 -37.47
N ARG A 131 3.80 -7.11 -36.58
CA ARG A 131 3.48 -7.73 -35.28
C ARG A 131 2.99 -6.67 -34.28
N ARG A 132 1.84 -6.06 -34.57
CA ARG A 132 1.20 -5.08 -33.68
C ARG A 132 -0.31 -5.27 -33.57
N ARG A 133 -0.89 -4.67 -32.53
CA ARG A 133 -2.34 -4.59 -32.34
C ARG A 133 -2.91 -3.41 -33.14
N GLY A 134 -4.23 -3.42 -33.34
CA GLY A 134 -4.94 -2.36 -34.06
C GLY A 134 -4.97 -2.55 -35.58
N PRO A 135 -5.53 -1.56 -36.32
CA PRO A 135 -5.82 -1.69 -37.74
C PRO A 135 -4.55 -1.61 -38.60
N GLN A 136 -4.41 -2.57 -39.51
CA GLN A 136 -3.34 -2.62 -40.50
C GLN A 136 -3.95 -2.47 -41.90
N ARG A 137 -3.42 -1.51 -42.67
CA ARG A 137 -3.91 -1.22 -44.02
C ARG A 137 -3.37 -2.22 -45.03
N ILE A 138 -4.24 -2.67 -45.91
CA ILE A 138 -3.88 -3.40 -47.11
C ILE A 138 -4.58 -2.71 -48.29
N ASP A 139 -3.82 -1.94 -49.05
CA ASP A 139 -4.36 -1.20 -50.19
C ASP A 139 -4.58 -2.14 -51.39
N LEU A 140 -5.73 -2.01 -52.04
CA LEU A 140 -6.09 -2.77 -53.23
C LEU A 140 -6.21 -1.83 -54.43
N PRO A 141 -5.87 -2.28 -55.64
CA PRO A 141 -6.30 -1.60 -56.85
C PRO A 141 -7.83 -1.53 -56.86
N SER A 142 -8.40 -0.31 -56.75
CA SER A 142 -9.85 -0.11 -56.63
C SER A 142 -10.60 -0.77 -57.79
N ARG A 143 -11.47 -1.75 -57.49
CA ARG A 143 -12.26 -2.48 -58.50
C ARG A 143 -13.55 -3.09 -57.95
N GLN A 144 -14.45 -3.45 -58.87
CA GLN A 144 -15.60 -4.28 -58.57
C GLN A 144 -15.16 -5.74 -58.42
N VAL A 145 -15.59 -6.39 -57.35
CA VAL A 145 -15.31 -7.81 -57.07
C VAL A 145 -16.55 -8.52 -56.55
N THR A 146 -16.67 -9.80 -56.84
CA THR A 146 -17.64 -10.70 -56.17
C THR A 146 -16.98 -11.59 -55.13
N ARG A 147 -15.65 -11.74 -55.19
CA ARG A 147 -14.86 -12.60 -54.29
C ARG A 147 -13.50 -11.98 -54.01
N LEU A 148 -13.10 -11.93 -52.74
CA LEU A 148 -11.73 -11.64 -52.29
C LEU A 148 -11.21 -12.82 -51.46
N ARG A 149 -10.02 -13.31 -51.79
CA ARG A 149 -9.32 -14.36 -51.03
C ARG A 149 -7.98 -13.82 -50.57
N ILE A 150 -7.75 -13.85 -49.26
CA ILE A 150 -6.48 -13.51 -48.61
C ILE A 150 -5.78 -14.83 -48.29
N GLU A 151 -4.61 -15.05 -48.88
CA GLU A 151 -3.72 -16.14 -48.53
C GLU A 151 -2.63 -15.61 -47.61
N PHE A 152 -2.57 -16.13 -46.40
CA PHE A 152 -1.53 -15.85 -45.44
C PHE A 152 -0.42 -16.89 -45.62
N LEU A 153 0.71 -16.42 -46.13
CA LEU A 153 1.84 -17.24 -46.56
C LEU A 153 2.78 -17.61 -45.41
N SER A 154 2.74 -16.87 -44.30
CA SER A 154 3.55 -17.09 -43.11
C SER A 154 2.96 -16.38 -41.88
N SER A 155 3.50 -16.67 -40.70
CA SER A 155 3.19 -15.96 -39.44
C SER A 155 4.45 -15.53 -38.69
N TRP A 156 4.28 -14.69 -37.66
CA TRP A 156 5.38 -14.32 -36.77
C TRP A 156 5.74 -15.45 -35.79
N PRO A 157 7.01 -15.57 -35.34
CA PRO A 157 7.41 -16.55 -34.33
C PRO A 157 6.50 -16.51 -33.10
N ASP A 158 6.23 -17.69 -32.52
CA ASP A 158 5.31 -17.91 -31.39
C ASP A 158 3.82 -17.61 -31.67
N SER A 159 3.40 -17.70 -32.94
CA SER A 159 1.98 -17.71 -33.34
C SER A 159 1.55 -19.14 -33.71
N PRO A 160 1.12 -19.98 -32.76
CA PRO A 160 0.71 -21.35 -33.05
C PRO A 160 -0.63 -21.46 -33.79
N ASN A 161 -1.52 -20.49 -33.59
CA ASN A 161 -2.85 -20.43 -34.21
C ASN A 161 -3.17 -18.98 -34.63
N PRO A 162 -2.41 -18.42 -35.60
CA PRO A 162 -2.62 -17.06 -36.10
C PRO A 162 -4.05 -16.90 -36.64
N GLY A 163 -4.54 -15.67 -36.57
CA GLY A 163 -5.93 -15.40 -36.82
C GLY A 163 -6.20 -13.94 -37.07
N ALA A 164 -7.47 -13.56 -37.11
CA ALA A 164 -7.89 -12.16 -37.19
C ALA A 164 -8.97 -11.90 -36.16
N ALA A 165 -8.86 -10.76 -35.48
CA ALA A 165 -9.98 -10.24 -34.69
C ALA A 165 -11.05 -9.64 -35.60
N GLU A 166 -10.64 -9.02 -36.72
CA GLU A 166 -11.55 -8.49 -37.76
C GLU A 166 -10.79 -8.26 -39.07
N ILE A 167 -11.50 -8.42 -40.20
CA ILE A 167 -11.07 -8.16 -41.57
C ILE A 167 -12.17 -7.32 -42.22
N ALA A 168 -11.98 -6.00 -42.22
CA ALA A 168 -12.92 -5.07 -42.81
C ALA A 168 -12.56 -4.77 -44.27
N VAL A 169 -13.56 -4.54 -45.13
CA VAL A 169 -13.36 -4.21 -46.55
C VAL A 169 -14.08 -2.91 -46.86
N PHE A 170 -13.36 -1.93 -47.41
CA PHE A 170 -13.90 -0.61 -47.72
C PHE A 170 -13.89 -0.31 -49.23
N PRO A 171 -14.89 0.43 -49.74
CA PRO A 171 -15.01 0.76 -51.16
C PRO A 171 -14.05 1.87 -51.62
N SER A 172 -13.40 2.55 -50.68
CA SER A 172 -12.39 3.57 -50.93
C SER A 172 -11.29 3.51 -49.85
N PRO A 173 -10.05 3.93 -50.14
CA PRO A 173 -8.99 3.99 -49.13
C PRO A 173 -9.38 4.94 -47.99
N LEU A 174 -9.19 4.51 -46.74
CA LEU A 174 -9.48 5.34 -45.58
C LEU A 174 -8.40 6.39 -45.36
N SER A 175 -8.82 7.62 -45.05
CA SER A 175 -7.95 8.69 -44.56
C SER A 175 -7.29 8.33 -43.22
N ALA A 176 -6.25 9.07 -42.83
CA ALA A 176 -5.63 8.92 -41.51
C ALA A 176 -6.64 9.11 -40.36
N ALA A 177 -7.53 10.11 -40.47
CA ALA A 177 -8.56 10.36 -39.48
C ALA A 177 -9.60 9.23 -39.39
N GLN A 178 -10.04 8.68 -40.52
CA GLN A 178 -10.93 7.51 -40.51
C GLN A 178 -10.24 6.30 -39.88
N MET A 179 -8.97 6.06 -40.19
CA MET A 179 -8.20 4.96 -39.60
C MET A 179 -7.99 5.10 -38.08
N ALA A 180 -7.71 6.32 -37.60
CA ALA A 180 -7.68 6.60 -36.17
C ALA A 180 -9.07 6.43 -35.53
N GLY A 181 -10.14 6.78 -36.25
CA GLY A 181 -11.52 6.55 -35.82
C GLY A 181 -11.91 5.09 -35.66
N LEU A 182 -11.23 4.15 -36.33
CA LEU A 182 -11.43 2.71 -36.13
C LEU A 182 -10.92 2.21 -34.77
N LEU A 183 -9.95 2.92 -34.15
CA LEU A 183 -9.41 2.58 -32.84
C LEU A 183 -10.29 3.04 -31.67
N ILE A 184 -11.25 3.94 -31.93
CA ILE A 184 -12.18 4.43 -30.91
C ILE A 184 -13.12 3.28 -30.51
N PRO A 185 -13.11 2.84 -29.23
CA PRO A 185 -14.03 1.82 -28.73
C PRO A 185 -15.49 2.21 -28.93
N GLN A 186 -16.38 1.25 -29.10
CA GLN A 186 -17.81 1.53 -29.36
C GLN A 186 -18.47 2.29 -28.21
N GLU A 187 -18.10 1.96 -26.98
CA GLU A 187 -18.52 2.65 -25.75
C GLU A 187 -18.07 4.12 -25.69
N GLU A 188 -17.04 4.51 -26.45
CA GLU A 188 -16.52 5.88 -26.52
C GLU A 188 -17.07 6.68 -27.73
N LYS A 189 -18.00 6.10 -28.51
CA LYS A 189 -18.65 6.77 -29.66
C LYS A 189 -19.95 7.50 -29.27
N THR A 190 -20.25 7.63 -27.98
CA THR A 190 -21.40 8.41 -27.52
C THR A 190 -21.19 9.90 -27.82
N PRO A 191 -22.27 10.70 -27.99
CA PRO A 191 -22.14 12.13 -28.21
C PRO A 191 -21.29 12.85 -27.14
N ALA A 192 -21.39 12.44 -25.87
CA ALA A 192 -20.63 13.01 -24.77
C ALA A 192 -19.13 12.67 -24.86
N ALA A 193 -18.77 11.40 -25.08
CA ALA A 193 -17.39 10.97 -25.24
C ALA A 193 -16.72 11.61 -26.47
N MET A 194 -17.44 11.68 -27.59
CA MET A 194 -16.96 12.35 -28.80
C MET A 194 -16.78 13.86 -28.60
N ALA A 195 -17.66 14.50 -27.81
CA ALA A 195 -17.51 15.91 -27.44
C ALA A 195 -16.25 16.14 -26.59
N LEU A 196 -15.97 15.29 -25.59
CA LEU A 196 -14.72 15.35 -24.81
C LEU A 196 -13.49 15.28 -25.72
N ARG A 197 -13.48 14.29 -26.63
CA ARG A 197 -12.38 14.10 -27.59
C ARG A 197 -12.17 15.32 -28.47
N ASN A 198 -13.24 15.80 -29.11
CA ASN A 198 -13.16 16.92 -30.04
C ASN A 198 -12.77 18.22 -29.33
N ASN A 199 -13.32 18.48 -28.14
CA ASN A 199 -12.98 19.65 -27.35
C ASN A 199 -11.49 19.69 -26.99
N LEU A 200 -10.89 18.53 -26.71
CA LEU A 200 -9.45 18.45 -26.46
C LEU A 200 -8.62 18.71 -27.73
N ILE A 201 -8.97 18.09 -28.85
CA ILE A 201 -8.26 18.28 -30.14
C ILE A 201 -8.31 19.74 -30.61
N GLU A 202 -9.46 20.40 -30.39
CA GLU A 202 -9.70 21.80 -30.71
C GLU A 202 -9.07 22.77 -29.69
N GLY A 203 -8.57 22.27 -28.56
CA GLY A 203 -7.91 23.07 -27.53
C GLY A 203 -8.87 23.84 -26.61
N LYS A 204 -10.15 23.46 -26.55
CA LYS A 204 -11.17 24.12 -25.73
C LYS A 204 -10.95 23.99 -24.21
N PHE A 205 -10.12 23.03 -23.79
CA PHE A 205 -9.67 22.92 -22.40
C PHE A 205 -8.49 23.86 -22.06
N GLY A 206 -8.05 24.73 -22.98
CA GLY A 206 -6.98 25.70 -22.75
C GLY A 206 -5.56 25.14 -22.90
N PHE A 207 -5.41 23.98 -23.55
CA PHE A 207 -4.12 23.40 -23.93
C PHE A 207 -4.30 22.52 -25.17
N ARG A 208 -3.21 22.28 -25.91
CA ARG A 208 -3.19 21.36 -27.06
C ARG A 208 -2.11 20.29 -26.98
N GLU A 209 -1.21 20.42 -26.02
CA GLU A 209 -0.05 19.56 -25.85
C GLU A 209 -0.02 19.08 -24.39
N MET A 210 0.45 17.85 -24.18
CA MET A 210 0.59 17.27 -22.86
C MET A 210 1.95 16.58 -22.71
N LEU A 211 2.53 16.68 -21.53
CA LEU A 211 3.68 15.89 -21.11
C LEU A 211 3.23 14.46 -20.80
N LEU A 212 4.04 13.48 -21.20
CA LEU A 212 3.86 12.06 -20.93
C LEU A 212 5.18 11.41 -20.50
N VAL A 213 5.08 10.46 -19.59
CA VAL A 213 6.14 9.48 -19.30
C VAL A 213 5.85 8.22 -20.11
N LYS A 214 6.73 7.86 -21.05
CA LYS A 214 6.69 6.57 -21.75
C LYS A 214 7.53 5.58 -20.95
N ARG A 215 6.94 4.46 -20.52
CA ARG A 215 7.67 3.37 -19.85
C ARG A 215 6.95 2.03 -20.06
N ARG A 216 7.62 0.93 -19.74
CA ARG A 216 6.91 -0.35 -19.58
C ARG A 216 6.02 -0.27 -18.33
N PRO A 217 4.98 -1.12 -18.20
CA PRO A 217 4.19 -1.19 -16.98
C PRO A 217 5.08 -1.38 -15.74
N LEU A 218 4.62 -1.03 -14.54
CA LEU A 218 5.29 -1.42 -13.30
C LEU A 218 4.56 -2.64 -12.75
N ASP A 219 5.20 -3.80 -12.79
CA ASP A 219 4.65 -5.04 -12.26
C ASP A 219 5.38 -5.36 -10.94
N ILE A 220 4.97 -4.68 -9.89
CA ILE A 220 5.55 -4.76 -8.54
C ILE A 220 4.70 -5.66 -7.62
N SER A 221 5.34 -6.23 -6.61
CA SER A 221 4.69 -7.13 -5.65
C SER A 221 3.83 -6.40 -4.62
N HIS A 222 4.17 -5.15 -4.28
CA HIS A 222 3.46 -4.32 -3.29
C HIS A 222 3.59 -2.83 -3.61
N VAL A 223 2.67 -2.00 -3.09
CA VAL A 223 2.71 -0.54 -3.31
C VAL A 223 3.90 0.16 -2.67
N TYR A 224 4.61 -0.49 -1.75
CA TYR A 224 5.70 0.12 -0.99
C TYR A 224 7.09 -0.36 -1.42
N VAL A 225 7.19 -1.14 -2.51
CA VAL A 225 8.47 -1.68 -3.03
C VAL A 225 8.85 -1.17 -4.41
N TYR A 226 8.11 -0.24 -5.02
CA TYR A 226 8.44 0.26 -6.37
C TYR A 226 9.74 1.09 -6.45
N HIS A 227 10.29 1.52 -5.31
CA HIS A 227 11.63 2.08 -5.25
C HIS A 227 12.73 1.01 -5.47
N VAL A 228 12.39 -0.27 -5.33
CA VAL A 228 13.29 -1.42 -5.50
C VAL A 228 12.94 -2.26 -6.72
N GLU A 229 11.65 -2.58 -6.90
CA GLU A 229 11.10 -3.48 -7.94
C GLU A 229 10.68 -2.76 -9.22
N GLY A 230 10.39 -3.52 -10.27
CA GLY A 230 9.78 -3.04 -11.49
C GLY A 230 10.75 -2.37 -12.47
N TRP A 231 12.07 -2.54 -12.29
CA TRP A 231 13.05 -1.94 -13.20
C TRP A 231 12.99 -2.60 -14.57
N ARG A 232 12.61 -1.84 -15.59
CA ARG A 232 12.71 -2.23 -17.00
C ARG A 232 13.18 -1.04 -17.82
N PRO A 233 14.34 -1.13 -18.50
CA PRO A 233 14.94 0.02 -19.17
C PRO A 233 14.13 0.48 -20.39
N GLY A 234 14.34 1.74 -20.76
CA GLY A 234 13.80 2.38 -21.95
C GLY A 234 12.60 3.29 -21.68
N GLY A 235 12.17 3.97 -22.74
CA GLY A 235 11.13 4.99 -22.66
C GLY A 235 11.73 6.38 -22.45
N GLY A 236 11.04 7.25 -21.73
CA GLY A 236 11.50 8.63 -21.51
C GLY A 236 10.36 9.64 -21.37
N LEU A 237 10.68 10.90 -21.63
CA LEU A 237 9.72 12.01 -21.61
C LEU A 237 9.30 12.38 -23.03
N TYR A 238 8.00 12.60 -23.19
CA TYR A 238 7.38 12.88 -24.48
C TYR A 238 6.38 14.02 -24.37
N VAL A 239 6.24 14.78 -25.45
CA VAL A 239 5.15 15.73 -25.66
C VAL A 239 4.19 15.13 -26.67
N TYR A 240 2.91 15.07 -26.33
CA TYR A 240 1.87 14.57 -27.22
C TYR A 240 0.85 15.67 -27.54
N ARG A 241 0.56 15.81 -28.83
CA ARG A 241 -0.45 16.72 -29.39
C ARG A 241 -1.59 15.89 -30.01
N PRO A 242 -2.76 15.76 -29.34
CA PRO A 242 -3.87 15.01 -29.89
C PRO A 242 -4.37 15.57 -31.23
N GLY A 243 -4.72 14.67 -32.15
CA GLY A 243 -5.23 15.01 -33.49
C GLY A 243 -6.33 14.05 -33.96
N ALA A 244 -7.11 14.49 -34.94
CA ALA A 244 -8.16 13.66 -35.54
C ALA A 244 -7.60 12.43 -36.27
N ASP A 245 -6.34 12.51 -36.71
CA ASP A 245 -5.53 11.50 -37.39
C ASP A 245 -4.66 10.63 -36.46
N GLY A 246 -4.83 10.77 -35.14
CA GLY A 246 -4.03 10.05 -34.13
C GLY A 246 -3.00 10.91 -33.42
N GLY A 247 -2.80 12.17 -33.86
CA GLY A 247 -1.95 13.14 -33.18
C GLY A 247 -0.44 12.96 -33.41
N GLU A 248 0.35 13.85 -32.82
CA GLU A 248 1.80 13.90 -32.94
C GLU A 248 2.46 13.62 -31.59
N LEU A 249 3.41 12.68 -31.56
CA LEU A 249 4.16 12.31 -30.37
C LEU A 249 5.64 12.62 -30.57
N LYS A 250 6.18 13.56 -29.78
CA LYS A 250 7.57 14.02 -29.84
C LYS A 250 8.34 13.54 -28.60
N CYS A 251 9.45 12.86 -28.79
CA CYS A 251 10.38 12.56 -27.69
C CYS A 251 11.17 13.84 -27.33
N ILE A 252 11.19 14.20 -26.05
CA ILE A 252 12.00 15.32 -25.54
C ILE A 252 13.21 14.83 -24.73
N PHE A 253 13.14 13.61 -24.20
CA PHE A 253 14.26 12.95 -23.53
C PHE A 253 14.12 11.43 -23.65
N ASP A 254 15.11 10.77 -24.24
CA ASP A 254 15.22 9.31 -24.28
C ASP A 254 16.02 8.83 -23.08
N ALA A 255 15.40 8.00 -22.24
CA ALA A 255 16.06 7.48 -21.05
C ALA A 255 17.14 6.43 -21.39
N GLY A 256 17.13 5.83 -22.59
CA GLY A 256 18.07 4.80 -23.00
C GLY A 256 18.03 3.58 -22.08
N LYS A 257 19.06 3.39 -21.26
CA LYS A 257 19.11 2.35 -20.21
C LYS A 257 18.36 2.74 -18.93
N GLY A 258 17.96 4.00 -18.82
CA GLY A 258 17.18 4.55 -17.72
C GLY A 258 15.71 4.13 -17.76
N MET A 259 15.03 4.33 -16.64
CA MET A 259 13.59 4.19 -16.48
C MET A 259 13.08 5.36 -15.63
N ILE A 260 12.06 6.06 -16.14
CA ILE A 260 11.36 7.14 -15.45
C ILE A 260 10.02 6.61 -14.99
N THR A 261 9.69 6.76 -13.71
CA THR A 261 8.40 6.32 -13.14
C THR A 261 7.32 7.39 -13.23
N THR A 262 7.69 8.62 -12.90
CA THR A 262 6.83 9.78 -12.69
C THR A 262 7.59 11.06 -13.05
N ALA A 263 6.84 12.08 -13.44
CA ALA A 263 7.32 13.42 -13.74
C ALA A 263 6.27 14.45 -13.34
N ASP A 264 6.67 15.68 -13.10
CA ASP A 264 5.81 16.81 -12.75
C ASP A 264 6.25 18.08 -13.51
N LEU A 265 5.28 18.79 -14.08
CA LEU A 265 5.50 19.99 -14.89
C LEU A 265 5.39 21.25 -14.02
N SER A 266 6.32 22.18 -14.19
CA SER A 266 6.32 23.45 -13.47
C SER A 266 5.06 24.26 -13.77
N TYR A 267 4.63 25.11 -12.83
CA TYR A 267 3.43 25.93 -13.00
C TYR A 267 3.49 26.86 -14.23
N ASP A 268 4.67 27.32 -14.64
CA ASP A 268 4.84 28.12 -15.86
C ASP A 268 4.84 27.28 -17.16
N GLY A 269 4.78 25.95 -17.05
CA GLY A 269 4.73 24.99 -18.15
C GLY A 269 6.06 24.78 -18.87
N ARG A 270 7.20 25.16 -18.27
CA ARG A 270 8.50 25.22 -18.97
C ARG A 270 9.51 24.16 -18.54
N GLU A 271 9.42 23.65 -17.32
CA GLU A 271 10.38 22.69 -16.76
C GLU A 271 9.68 21.45 -16.25
N VAL A 272 10.34 20.32 -16.39
CA VAL A 272 9.89 19.02 -15.90
C VAL A 272 10.86 18.57 -14.81
N VAL A 273 10.34 18.17 -13.66
CA VAL A 273 11.09 17.45 -12.64
C VAL A 273 10.66 15.98 -12.66
N PHE A 274 11.61 15.05 -12.59
CA PHE A 274 11.33 13.62 -12.70
C PHE A 274 12.38 12.78 -11.98
N ALA A 275 12.05 11.51 -11.69
CA ALA A 275 12.98 10.57 -11.10
C ALA A 275 13.41 9.49 -12.11
N MET A 276 14.68 9.14 -12.13
CA MET A 276 15.24 8.15 -13.04
C MET A 276 16.27 7.25 -12.35
N ARG A 277 16.29 5.97 -12.74
CA ARG A 277 17.37 5.01 -12.45
C ARG A 277 17.71 4.22 -13.70
N SER A 278 18.92 3.66 -13.75
CA SER A 278 19.46 2.89 -14.89
C SER A 278 19.83 1.44 -14.58
N GLY A 279 19.49 0.98 -13.38
CA GLY A 279 19.62 -0.40 -12.92
C GLY A 279 18.61 -0.72 -11.82
N GLY A 280 18.59 -1.98 -11.38
CA GLY A 280 17.71 -2.46 -10.32
C GLY A 280 17.06 -3.81 -10.64
N HIS A 281 16.14 -4.26 -9.78
CA HIS A 281 15.44 -5.52 -9.97
C HIS A 281 14.19 -5.34 -10.86
N GLU A 282 14.06 -6.15 -11.92
CA GLU A 282 12.84 -6.23 -12.73
C GLU A 282 11.67 -6.78 -11.89
N ALA A 283 11.91 -7.92 -11.26
CA ALA A 283 11.11 -8.46 -10.18
C ALA A 283 12.09 -8.99 -9.13
N SER A 284 11.99 -8.51 -7.89
CA SER A 284 12.61 -9.20 -6.76
C SER A 284 11.59 -10.13 -6.13
N ASN A 285 12.07 -11.23 -5.56
CA ASN A 285 11.37 -11.86 -4.44
C ASN A 285 12.13 -11.39 -3.19
N PRO A 286 11.82 -10.23 -2.59
CA PRO A 286 12.55 -9.70 -1.43
C PRO A 286 12.66 -10.71 -0.28
N MET A 287 11.73 -11.66 -0.23
CA MET A 287 11.71 -12.75 0.75
C MET A 287 12.85 -13.76 0.57
N GLY A 288 13.51 -13.78 -0.60
CA GLY A 288 14.64 -14.65 -0.91
C GLY A 288 16.01 -14.03 -0.62
N HIS A 289 16.06 -12.73 -0.32
CA HIS A 289 17.31 -12.00 -0.12
C HIS A 289 17.72 -12.00 1.36
N ILE A 290 19.01 -12.16 1.60
CA ILE A 290 19.63 -12.09 2.93
C ILE A 290 20.28 -10.71 3.13
N GLU A 291 20.66 -10.09 2.02
CA GLU A 291 21.26 -8.77 1.89
C GLU A 291 20.22 -7.65 1.80
N ASP A 292 20.68 -6.41 2.03
CA ASP A 292 19.87 -5.21 1.78
C ASP A 292 19.82 -4.94 0.27
N ILE A 293 18.60 -4.92 -0.28
CA ILE A 293 18.34 -4.71 -1.71
C ILE A 293 17.82 -3.30 -2.02
N SER A 294 17.70 -2.43 -1.02
CA SER A 294 17.11 -1.11 -1.20
C SER A 294 18.09 -0.08 -1.76
N ARG A 295 19.37 -0.15 -1.40
CA ARG A 295 20.37 0.88 -1.75
C ARG A 295 21.60 0.29 -2.43
N TYR A 296 21.63 0.35 -3.75
CA TYR A 296 22.77 -0.14 -4.54
C TYR A 296 24.02 0.72 -4.30
N GLU A 297 25.20 0.12 -4.51
CA GLU A 297 26.48 0.83 -4.43
C GLU A 297 26.65 1.84 -5.56
N ASP A 298 26.25 1.45 -6.78
CA ASP A 298 26.17 2.36 -7.92
C ASP A 298 24.95 3.27 -7.75
N GLU A 299 25.20 4.58 -7.58
CA GLU A 299 24.12 5.56 -7.42
C GLU A 299 23.15 5.60 -8.61
N THR A 300 23.63 5.25 -9.81
CA THR A 300 22.83 5.26 -11.03
C THR A 300 21.78 4.14 -11.05
N TRP A 301 21.88 3.16 -10.16
CA TRP A 301 20.88 2.10 -9.97
C TRP A 301 19.81 2.46 -8.93
N ASN A 302 20.02 3.55 -8.20
CA ASN A 302 19.03 4.13 -7.29
C ASN A 302 18.30 5.28 -8.02
N TYR A 303 17.05 5.56 -7.63
CA TYR A 303 16.35 6.69 -8.21
C TYR A 303 17.01 8.01 -7.80
N GLN A 304 17.34 8.84 -8.79
CA GLN A 304 17.78 10.22 -8.59
C GLN A 304 16.81 11.18 -9.27
N ILE A 305 16.71 12.40 -8.74
CA ILE A 305 15.84 13.45 -9.27
C ILE A 305 16.60 14.28 -10.29
N PHE A 306 15.94 14.57 -11.40
CA PHE A 306 16.44 15.38 -12.50
C PHE A 306 15.44 16.49 -12.83
N ARG A 307 15.95 17.57 -13.42
CA ARG A 307 15.19 18.65 -14.04
C ARG A 307 15.58 18.80 -15.50
N ILE A 308 14.63 19.07 -16.39
CA ILE A 308 14.85 19.35 -17.81
C ILE A 308 13.86 20.40 -18.31
N ASN A 309 14.21 21.17 -19.32
CA ASN A 309 13.25 22.03 -20.02
C ASN A 309 12.28 21.19 -20.85
N ILE A 310 11.05 21.67 -21.04
CA ILE A 310 10.01 21.00 -21.83
C ILE A 310 10.40 20.84 -23.32
N ASP A 311 11.37 21.63 -23.79
CA ASP A 311 11.95 21.52 -25.13
C ASP A 311 13.02 20.42 -25.27
N GLY A 312 13.40 19.77 -24.16
CA GLY A 312 14.43 18.73 -24.10
C GLY A 312 15.84 19.21 -23.75
N THR A 313 16.04 20.50 -23.50
CA THR A 313 17.35 21.07 -23.14
C THR A 313 17.56 21.17 -21.62
N GLY A 314 18.80 21.45 -21.19
CA GLY A 314 19.07 21.84 -19.80
C GLY A 314 18.95 20.71 -18.74
N LEU A 315 19.09 19.44 -19.15
CA LEU A 315 19.06 18.31 -18.22
C LEU A 315 20.07 18.50 -17.08
N THR A 316 19.58 18.49 -15.84
CA THR A 316 20.36 18.68 -14.62
C THR A 316 19.96 17.62 -13.58
N GLN A 317 20.93 16.90 -13.01
CA GLN A 317 20.69 16.01 -11.88
C GLN A 317 20.70 16.84 -10.57
N LEU A 318 19.67 16.67 -9.73
CA LEU A 318 19.47 17.44 -8.50
C LEU A 318 19.83 16.67 -7.23
N THR A 319 19.83 15.33 -7.28
CA THR A 319 20.18 14.48 -6.13
C THR A 319 21.27 13.47 -6.50
N HIS A 320 22.10 13.12 -5.52
CA HIS A 320 23.24 12.22 -5.66
C HIS A 320 23.32 11.27 -4.46
N GLY A 321 24.06 10.17 -4.61
CA GLY A 321 24.29 9.20 -3.55
C GLY A 321 23.45 7.92 -3.65
N ARG A 322 23.56 7.09 -2.62
CA ARG A 322 22.97 5.72 -2.61
C ARG A 322 21.51 5.68 -2.19
N GLN A 323 20.93 6.83 -1.85
CA GLN A 323 19.53 6.92 -1.44
C GLN A 323 18.63 6.96 -2.67
N ASN A 324 17.47 6.31 -2.61
CA ASN A 324 16.43 6.51 -3.60
C ASN A 324 15.69 7.82 -3.33
N ASN A 325 15.60 8.68 -4.34
CA ASN A 325 14.88 9.94 -4.37
C ASN A 325 13.88 9.90 -5.54
N LEU A 326 12.58 9.91 -5.24
CA LEU A 326 11.54 9.65 -6.23
C LEU A 326 10.23 10.42 -5.97
N ASP A 327 9.34 10.37 -6.97
CA ASP A 327 8.06 11.10 -7.02
C ASP A 327 8.19 12.60 -6.69
N PRO A 328 9.00 13.35 -7.47
CA PRO A 328 9.13 14.78 -7.26
C PRO A 328 7.87 15.53 -7.71
N CYS A 329 7.53 16.60 -7.01
CA CYS A 329 6.53 17.59 -7.44
C CYS A 329 6.97 19.02 -7.13
N TRP A 330 6.54 19.97 -7.97
CA TRP A 330 6.84 21.38 -7.80
C TRP A 330 6.07 22.00 -6.65
N LEU A 331 6.75 22.85 -5.88
CA LEU A 331 6.15 23.66 -4.83
C LEU A 331 5.83 25.07 -5.35
N PRO A 332 4.86 25.79 -4.74
CA PRO A 332 4.52 27.15 -5.16
C PRO A 332 5.67 28.16 -5.09
N ASP A 333 6.66 27.92 -4.22
CA ASP A 333 7.87 28.74 -4.08
C ASP A 333 8.94 28.41 -5.13
N GLY A 334 8.69 27.46 -6.04
CA GLY A 334 9.65 26.97 -7.03
C GLY A 334 10.61 25.90 -6.50
N GLY A 335 10.51 25.52 -5.22
CA GLY A 335 11.19 24.35 -4.67
C GLY A 335 10.57 23.03 -5.18
N VAL A 336 11.12 21.92 -4.70
CA VAL A 336 10.65 20.58 -5.08
C VAL A 336 10.41 19.76 -3.82
N ALA A 337 9.22 19.17 -3.68
CA ALA A 337 8.95 18.12 -2.72
C ALA A 337 9.18 16.75 -3.36
N PHE A 338 9.64 15.78 -2.59
CA PHE A 338 9.94 14.43 -3.08
C PHE A 338 9.98 13.43 -1.93
N ILE A 339 9.96 12.14 -2.25
CA ILE A 339 10.12 11.08 -1.27
C ILE A 339 11.58 10.59 -1.31
N SER A 340 12.20 10.41 -0.15
CA SER A 340 13.57 9.90 -0.03
C SER A 340 13.72 8.84 1.04
N ASP A 341 14.48 7.78 0.73
CA ASP A 341 14.88 6.79 1.71
C ASP A 341 16.09 7.20 2.55
N ARG A 342 16.58 8.44 2.47
CA ARG A 342 17.78 8.88 3.22
C ARG A 342 17.75 8.60 4.71
N LYS A 343 16.56 8.68 5.31
CA LYS A 343 16.38 8.27 6.70
C LYS A 343 16.67 6.77 6.83
N PRO A 344 17.60 6.31 7.69
CA PRO A 344 17.93 4.90 7.84
C PRO A 344 16.82 4.15 8.62
N ALA A 345 15.69 3.91 7.95
CA ALA A 345 14.54 3.19 8.49
C ALA A 345 14.04 2.15 7.48
N TYR A 346 13.47 1.06 8.00
CA TYR A 346 12.93 -0.06 7.22
C TYR A 346 11.49 -0.35 7.60
N ALA A 347 10.73 -0.98 6.72
CA ALA A 347 9.39 -1.46 7.04
C ALA A 347 9.45 -2.58 8.10
N TYR A 348 8.53 -2.55 9.06
CA TYR A 348 8.52 -3.52 10.16
C TYR A 348 8.11 -4.93 9.73
N CYS A 349 7.22 -5.03 8.74
CA CYS A 349 6.73 -6.29 8.19
C CYS A 349 7.54 -6.75 6.97
N TRP A 350 8.55 -5.98 6.54
CA TRP A 350 9.31 -6.21 5.31
C TRP A 350 10.82 -5.96 5.46
N VAL A 351 11.55 -6.06 4.35
CA VAL A 351 13.02 -5.97 4.30
C VAL A 351 13.54 -4.67 3.68
N THR A 352 12.69 -3.89 3.01
CA THR A 352 13.12 -2.68 2.28
C THR A 352 13.12 -1.45 3.18
N THR A 353 13.93 -0.46 2.80
CA THR A 353 13.93 0.88 3.40
C THR A 353 12.57 1.55 3.30
N SER A 354 12.37 2.57 4.13
CA SER A 354 11.13 3.33 4.24
C SER A 354 11.30 4.79 3.76
N PRO A 355 11.00 5.08 2.48
CA PRO A 355 11.07 6.45 1.95
C PRO A 355 10.02 7.38 2.59
N VAL A 356 10.40 8.61 2.94
CA VAL A 356 9.51 9.62 3.55
C VAL A 356 9.61 10.98 2.85
N LEU A 357 8.70 11.90 3.13
CA LEU A 357 8.65 13.22 2.48
C LEU A 357 9.81 14.16 2.86
N TYR A 358 10.43 14.76 1.84
CA TYR A 358 11.46 15.80 1.89
C TYR A 358 11.08 16.97 0.98
N ARG A 359 11.79 18.09 1.13
CA ARG A 359 11.85 19.16 0.13
C ARG A 359 13.28 19.58 -0.14
N MET A 360 13.50 20.23 -1.27
CA MET A 360 14.74 20.89 -1.65
C MET A 360 14.46 22.19 -2.39
N GLU A 361 15.49 23.04 -2.50
CA GLU A 361 15.44 24.20 -3.38
C GLU A 361 15.49 23.77 -4.85
N ARG A 362 15.15 24.69 -5.76
CA ARG A 362 15.09 24.44 -7.22
C ARG A 362 16.39 23.92 -7.83
N ASP A 363 17.53 24.18 -7.20
CA ASP A 363 18.87 23.76 -7.61
C ASP A 363 19.33 22.42 -6.99
N GLY A 364 18.49 21.78 -6.18
CA GLY A 364 18.81 20.54 -5.48
C GLY A 364 19.46 20.72 -4.10
N SER A 365 19.72 21.96 -3.68
CA SER A 365 20.28 22.24 -2.35
C SER A 365 19.22 22.16 -1.23
N ARG A 366 19.69 22.15 0.02
CA ARG A 366 18.86 22.14 1.26
C ARG A 366 17.77 21.08 1.26
N GLN A 367 18.19 19.82 1.18
CA GLN A 367 17.30 18.68 1.15
C GLN A 367 16.81 18.34 2.57
N VAL A 368 15.78 19.03 3.04
CA VAL A 368 15.26 18.94 4.42
C VAL A 368 14.12 17.93 4.54
N ARG A 369 14.06 17.23 5.67
CA ARG A 369 13.04 16.20 5.95
C ARG A 369 11.77 16.85 6.47
N LEU A 370 10.63 16.56 5.83
CA LEU A 370 9.33 17.09 6.23
C LEU A 370 8.48 16.08 7.02
N SER A 371 8.73 14.79 6.86
CA SER A 371 7.96 13.72 7.51
C SER A 371 8.80 12.91 8.48
N ALA A 372 8.28 12.69 9.69
CA ALA A 372 8.88 11.79 10.68
C ALA A 372 8.26 10.38 10.64
N ASN A 373 7.54 10.03 9.58
CA ASN A 373 6.88 8.73 9.46
C ASN A 373 7.88 7.58 9.66
N TYR A 374 7.60 6.65 10.58
CA TYR A 374 8.47 5.50 10.85
C TYR A 374 8.29 4.37 9.82
N LEU A 375 7.28 4.49 8.96
CA LEU A 375 7.06 3.70 7.74
C LEU A 375 7.28 4.60 6.52
N MET A 376 6.42 4.49 5.50
CA MET A 376 6.62 5.09 4.19
C MET A 376 5.55 6.11 3.83
N ASP A 377 5.97 7.13 3.08
CA ASP A 377 5.11 8.10 2.40
C ASP A 377 5.16 7.88 0.87
N PHE A 378 4.13 8.33 0.15
CA PHE A 378 4.03 8.11 -1.31
C PHE A 378 3.40 9.29 -2.06
N THR A 379 3.84 9.46 -3.31
CA THR A 379 3.19 10.27 -4.36
C THR A 379 2.68 11.65 -3.88
N PRO A 380 3.57 12.57 -3.47
CA PRO A 380 3.16 13.90 -3.03
C PRO A 380 2.67 14.78 -4.20
N SER A 381 1.72 15.67 -3.92
CA SER A 381 1.28 16.75 -4.81
C SER A 381 0.84 17.98 -4.00
N VAL A 382 0.59 19.11 -4.65
CA VAL A 382 0.21 20.37 -3.98
C VAL A 382 -1.29 20.62 -4.08
N LEU A 383 -1.95 20.87 -2.96
CA LEU A 383 -3.36 21.24 -2.86
C LEU A 383 -3.61 22.68 -3.34
N ASN A 384 -4.87 23.01 -3.63
CA ASN A 384 -5.30 24.38 -4.01
C ASN A 384 -4.95 25.44 -2.96
N ASP A 385 -4.70 25.05 -1.71
CA ASP A 385 -4.33 25.95 -0.61
C ASP A 385 -2.81 25.99 -0.32
N GLY A 386 -1.99 25.36 -1.17
CA GLY A 386 -0.53 25.36 -1.06
C GLY A 386 0.06 24.32 -0.12
N ARG A 387 -0.77 23.52 0.58
CA ARG A 387 -0.28 22.36 1.34
C ARG A 387 0.13 21.22 0.41
N ILE A 388 1.07 20.38 0.84
CA ILE A 388 1.40 19.12 0.17
C ILE A 388 0.43 18.05 0.66
N VAL A 389 -0.29 17.38 -0.25
CA VAL A 389 -1.03 16.14 0.01
C VAL A 389 -0.21 14.94 -0.42
N TYR A 390 -0.22 13.87 0.39
CA TYR A 390 0.53 12.66 0.12
C TYR A 390 -0.11 11.47 0.82
N THR A 391 0.24 10.27 0.38
CA THR A 391 -0.21 9.03 1.04
C THR A 391 0.77 8.64 2.12
N ARG A 392 0.27 8.21 3.28
CA ARG A 392 1.07 7.70 4.39
C ARG A 392 0.59 6.33 4.83
N TRP A 393 1.53 5.42 5.03
CA TRP A 393 1.28 4.13 5.65
C TRP A 393 1.22 4.23 7.18
N GLU A 394 0.26 3.56 7.83
CA GLU A 394 -0.03 3.73 9.27
C GLU A 394 -0.18 2.41 10.05
N TYR A 395 0.67 2.18 11.06
CA TYR A 395 0.72 0.97 11.90
C TYR A 395 0.45 1.18 13.40
N VAL A 396 0.17 2.41 13.86
CA VAL A 396 -0.01 2.68 15.30
C VAL A 396 -1.22 1.91 15.82
N ASP A 397 -0.94 0.79 16.47
CA ASP A 397 -1.90 -0.23 16.90
C ASP A 397 -2.87 -0.62 15.78
N ARG A 398 -2.35 -0.88 14.57
CA ARG A 398 -3.13 -1.35 13.41
C ARG A 398 -2.46 -2.49 12.64
N PRO A 399 -3.24 -3.27 11.87
CA PRO A 399 -2.71 -4.29 10.97
C PRO A 399 -1.89 -3.75 9.82
N ALA A 400 -1.10 -4.64 9.20
CA ALA A 400 -0.09 -4.26 8.23
C ALA A 400 -0.67 -3.73 6.89
N CYS A 401 -1.85 -4.20 6.49
CA CYS A 401 -2.32 -4.05 5.12
C CYS A 401 -3.24 -2.82 4.85
N PRO A 402 -4.31 -2.57 5.62
CA PRO A 402 -5.50 -1.88 5.08
C PRO A 402 -5.43 -0.34 5.07
N ILE A 403 -4.40 0.31 5.61
CA ILE A 403 -4.40 1.79 5.71
C ILE A 403 -3.17 2.43 5.09
N GLN A 404 -3.33 2.91 3.86
CA GLN A 404 -2.46 3.93 3.26
C GLN A 404 -3.35 5.14 2.92
N SER A 405 -3.50 6.00 3.92
CA SER A 405 -4.45 7.12 3.92
C SER A 405 -3.80 8.41 3.42
N LEU A 406 -4.62 9.40 3.07
CA LEU A 406 -4.15 10.72 2.65
C LEU A 406 -3.87 11.62 3.85
N TRP A 407 -2.77 12.36 3.78
CA TRP A 407 -2.33 13.36 4.76
C TRP A 407 -1.95 14.65 4.04
N ALA A 408 -2.01 15.77 4.75
CA ALA A 408 -1.59 17.07 4.27
C ALA A 408 -0.61 17.73 5.25
N ILE A 409 0.35 18.47 4.72
CA ILE A 409 1.40 19.16 5.47
C ILE A 409 1.80 20.45 4.76
N ASN A 410 2.26 21.46 5.49
CA ASN A 410 2.79 22.67 4.86
C ASN A 410 4.13 22.36 4.17
N PRO A 411 4.54 23.08 3.12
CA PRO A 411 5.85 22.93 2.50
C PRO A 411 7.04 23.15 3.44
N ASN A 412 6.84 23.70 4.63
CA ASN A 412 7.88 23.85 5.66
C ASN A 412 7.85 22.73 6.73
N GLY A 413 6.98 21.74 6.58
CA GLY A 413 6.86 20.60 7.48
C GLY A 413 5.89 20.78 8.66
N THR A 414 5.38 22.00 8.88
CA THR A 414 4.40 22.26 9.95
C THR A 414 2.98 21.89 9.54
N GLY A 415 2.06 21.87 10.49
CA GLY A 415 0.63 21.77 10.21
C GLY A 415 0.19 20.39 9.73
N LEU A 416 0.95 19.33 10.07
CA LEU A 416 0.61 17.96 9.71
C LEU A 416 -0.82 17.63 10.13
N ALA A 417 -1.59 17.11 9.18
CA ALA A 417 -3.00 16.80 9.36
C ALA A 417 -3.39 15.55 8.56
N GLY A 418 -4.16 14.66 9.19
CA GLY A 418 -4.87 13.63 8.44
C GLY A 418 -5.89 14.28 7.51
N TYR A 419 -5.88 13.89 6.23
CA TYR A 419 -6.73 14.45 5.19
C TYR A 419 -7.97 13.56 4.96
N TYR A 420 -7.77 12.28 4.62
CA TYR A 420 -8.86 11.33 4.43
C TYR A 420 -8.39 9.87 4.56
N GLY A 421 -9.28 8.98 5.01
CA GLY A 421 -9.11 7.53 4.85
C GLY A 421 -8.43 6.82 6.01
N ASN A 422 -8.16 7.51 7.12
CA ASN A 422 -7.43 6.94 8.25
C ASN A 422 -8.23 5.86 9.04
N ARG A 423 -9.51 5.65 8.72
CA ARG A 423 -10.39 4.58 9.24
C ARG A 423 -11.33 4.04 8.16
N VAL A 424 -10.90 4.06 6.91
CA VAL A 424 -11.63 3.47 5.79
C VAL A 424 -11.00 2.12 5.49
N LEU A 425 -11.80 1.04 5.53
CA LEU A 425 -11.31 -0.32 5.27
C LEU A 425 -11.27 -0.66 3.77
N SER A 426 -12.19 -0.09 3.00
CA SER A 426 -12.32 -0.37 1.57
C SER A 426 -12.86 0.86 0.83
N PRO A 427 -12.13 1.40 -0.16
CA PRO A 427 -10.73 1.08 -0.49
C PRO A 427 -9.78 1.50 0.66
N GLY A 428 -8.77 0.67 0.94
CA GLY A 428 -7.81 0.90 2.03
C GLY A 428 -6.54 1.68 1.64
N THR A 429 -6.29 1.83 0.33
CA THR A 429 -5.08 2.43 -0.23
C THR A 429 -5.46 3.51 -1.24
N PHE A 430 -5.03 4.75 -0.98
CA PHE A 430 -5.18 5.87 -1.90
C PHE A 430 -3.79 6.31 -2.37
N MET A 431 -3.59 6.55 -3.66
CA MET A 431 -2.30 6.96 -4.25
C MET A 431 -2.54 8.05 -5.30
N ASP A 432 -1.48 8.75 -5.72
CA ASP A 432 -1.55 9.74 -6.80
C ASP A 432 -2.61 10.83 -6.58
N ALA A 433 -2.79 11.28 -5.32
CA ALA A 433 -3.75 12.32 -5.03
C ALA A 433 -3.37 13.62 -5.75
N GLN A 434 -4.33 14.31 -6.34
CA GLN A 434 -4.18 15.60 -7.01
C GLN A 434 -5.36 16.50 -6.65
N PRO A 435 -5.19 17.83 -6.50
CA PRO A 435 -6.32 18.72 -6.23
C PRO A 435 -7.33 18.71 -7.38
N ILE A 436 -8.61 18.89 -7.06
CA ILE A 436 -9.64 19.20 -8.05
C ILE A 436 -9.72 20.74 -8.16
N PRO A 437 -9.34 21.35 -9.30
CA PRO A 437 -9.37 22.81 -9.46
C PRO A 437 -10.78 23.39 -9.21
N GLY A 438 -10.82 24.59 -8.64
CA GLY A 438 -12.09 25.28 -8.33
C GLY A 438 -12.85 24.73 -7.12
N THR A 439 -12.33 23.68 -6.46
CA THR A 439 -12.87 23.19 -5.18
C THR A 439 -12.05 23.69 -4.01
N ALA A 440 -12.69 23.84 -2.85
CA ALA A 440 -11.99 24.33 -1.65
C ALA A 440 -10.95 23.33 -1.13
N ASN A 441 -11.26 22.03 -1.14
CA ASN A 441 -10.44 21.00 -0.50
C ASN A 441 -10.79 19.59 -1.00
N SER A 442 -11.09 19.40 -2.29
CA SER A 442 -11.37 18.07 -2.85
C SER A 442 -10.20 17.60 -3.71
N VAL A 443 -9.99 16.28 -3.77
CA VAL A 443 -8.90 15.64 -4.54
C VAL A 443 -9.43 14.53 -5.41
N ILE A 444 -8.77 14.28 -6.53
CA ILE A 444 -8.86 13.04 -7.30
C ILE A 444 -7.70 12.13 -6.91
N CYS A 445 -7.88 10.81 -6.86
CA CYS A 445 -6.80 9.88 -6.57
C CYS A 445 -7.05 8.48 -7.13
N THR A 446 -6.00 7.66 -7.17
CA THR A 446 -6.05 6.23 -7.48
C THR A 446 -6.41 5.45 -6.21
N ALA A 447 -7.54 4.74 -6.22
CA ALA A 447 -7.90 3.74 -5.19
C ALA A 447 -7.39 2.36 -5.61
N THR A 448 -6.39 1.84 -4.90
CA THR A 448 -5.64 0.62 -5.29
C THR A 448 -5.54 -0.39 -4.13
N ASN A 449 -4.76 -1.45 -4.33
CA ASN A 449 -4.54 -2.54 -3.37
C ASN A 449 -3.24 -2.35 -2.63
N HIS A 450 -3.13 -2.94 -1.44
CA HIS A 450 -1.87 -3.03 -0.72
C HIS A 450 -0.84 -3.92 -1.43
N ASN A 451 -1.27 -5.11 -1.87
CA ASN A 451 -0.42 -6.04 -2.63
C ASN A 451 -0.68 -5.86 -4.12
N GLY A 452 0.38 -5.95 -4.90
CA GLY A 452 0.37 -5.75 -6.35
C GLY A 452 0.69 -4.31 -6.76
N PRO A 453 0.52 -4.01 -8.05
CA PRO A 453 0.90 -2.74 -8.63
C PRO A 453 -0.03 -1.59 -8.23
N CYS A 454 0.53 -0.37 -8.15
CA CYS A 454 -0.14 0.88 -7.79
C CYS A 454 -1.14 1.36 -8.85
N ARG A 455 -2.10 0.52 -9.23
CA ARG A 455 -3.14 0.80 -10.23
C ARG A 455 -4.49 0.27 -9.74
N GLY A 456 -5.56 0.97 -10.08
CA GLY A 456 -6.89 0.66 -9.54
C GLY A 456 -8.00 1.51 -10.15
N ALA A 457 -8.99 1.88 -9.35
CA ALA A 457 -10.05 2.80 -9.74
C ALA A 457 -9.60 4.25 -9.54
N ILE A 458 -10.22 5.19 -10.26
CA ILE A 458 -10.09 6.61 -9.97
C ILE A 458 -11.29 7.09 -9.17
N VAL A 459 -11.02 7.78 -8.06
CA VAL A 459 -12.06 8.32 -7.17
C VAL A 459 -11.86 9.81 -6.94
N ALA A 460 -12.96 10.55 -6.78
CA ALA A 460 -12.96 11.88 -6.20
C ALA A 460 -13.27 11.79 -4.71
N ILE A 461 -12.55 12.57 -3.89
CA ILE A 461 -12.67 12.61 -2.44
C ILE A 461 -12.99 14.03 -1.99
N ASP A 462 -14.13 14.18 -1.32
CA ASP A 462 -14.55 15.40 -0.65
C ASP A 462 -14.55 15.20 0.88
N PRO A 463 -13.46 15.57 1.58
CA PRO A 463 -13.32 15.38 3.02
C PRO A 463 -14.29 16.23 3.85
N SER A 464 -14.98 17.22 3.27
CA SER A 464 -16.03 17.98 3.98
C SER A 464 -17.23 17.09 4.36
N LYS A 465 -17.42 15.97 3.65
CA LYS A 465 -18.42 14.93 3.98
C LYS A 465 -17.98 14.00 5.10
N GLY A 466 -16.76 14.19 5.62
CA GLY A 466 -16.19 13.47 6.75
C GLY A 466 -14.87 12.78 6.39
N ALA A 467 -13.83 12.99 7.20
CA ALA A 467 -12.48 12.50 6.94
C ALA A 467 -12.31 10.96 6.93
N ASN A 468 -13.35 10.20 7.30
CA ASN A 468 -13.37 8.74 7.24
C ASN A 468 -14.72 8.20 6.73
N SER A 469 -15.55 9.07 6.13
CA SER A 469 -16.87 8.72 5.66
C SER A 469 -16.77 8.13 4.25
N PRO A 470 -17.38 6.97 3.97
CA PRO A 470 -17.50 6.46 2.60
C PRO A 470 -18.25 7.43 1.66
N GLN A 471 -19.16 8.27 2.20
CA GLN A 471 -19.89 9.28 1.44
C GLN A 471 -18.98 10.39 0.86
N ALA A 472 -17.75 10.53 1.38
CA ALA A 472 -16.75 11.42 0.81
C ALA A 472 -16.20 10.91 -0.54
N VAL A 473 -16.35 9.62 -0.86
CA VAL A 473 -15.75 8.99 -2.03
C VAL A 473 -16.78 8.82 -3.15
N ARG A 474 -16.48 9.37 -4.33
CA ARG A 474 -17.21 9.13 -5.59
C ARG A 474 -16.31 8.32 -6.51
N ASN A 475 -16.75 7.13 -6.92
CA ASN A 475 -16.05 6.34 -7.95
C ASN A 475 -16.29 6.94 -9.35
N LEU A 476 -15.23 7.38 -10.02
CA LEU A 476 -15.27 7.98 -11.36
C LEU A 476 -15.00 6.95 -12.46
N THR A 477 -14.59 5.73 -12.09
CA THR A 477 -14.38 4.59 -12.98
C THR A 477 -15.20 3.40 -12.47
N PRO A 478 -16.55 3.46 -12.58
CA PRO A 478 -17.46 2.46 -12.01
C PRO A 478 -17.27 1.05 -12.57
N GLU A 479 -16.59 0.90 -13.70
CA GLU A 479 -16.15 -0.40 -14.23
C GLU A 479 -15.20 -1.15 -13.28
N VAL A 480 -14.51 -0.46 -12.36
CA VAL A 480 -13.73 -1.07 -11.28
C VAL A 480 -14.53 -1.01 -9.98
N ASN A 481 -14.93 -2.17 -9.46
CA ASN A 481 -15.67 -2.25 -8.20
C ASN A 481 -14.73 -2.10 -6.99
N ILE A 482 -14.68 -0.88 -6.43
CA ILE A 482 -13.88 -0.51 -5.25
C ILE A 482 -14.32 -1.18 -3.93
N TYR A 483 -15.37 -2.01 -3.94
CA TYR A 483 -15.84 -2.75 -2.77
C TYR A 483 -15.78 -4.27 -2.95
N SER A 484 -15.34 -4.75 -4.11
CA SER A 484 -15.17 -6.18 -4.37
C SER A 484 -13.83 -6.67 -3.83
N HIS A 485 -13.82 -7.76 -3.05
CA HIS A 485 -12.61 -8.39 -2.53
C HIS A 485 -12.38 -9.76 -3.19
N ARG A 486 -11.13 -10.11 -3.53
CA ARG A 486 -10.81 -11.41 -4.13
C ARG A 486 -11.20 -12.60 -3.25
N VAL A 487 -11.64 -13.69 -3.88
CA VAL A 487 -11.89 -14.99 -3.22
C VAL A 487 -10.62 -15.49 -2.52
N GLY A 488 -10.72 -15.81 -1.23
CA GLY A 488 -9.60 -16.22 -0.37
C GLY A 488 -8.83 -15.07 0.30
N GLY A 489 -9.02 -13.82 -0.15
CA GLY A 489 -8.56 -12.59 0.48
C GLY A 489 -9.75 -11.76 0.93
N GLY A 490 -10.66 -12.37 1.71
CA GLY A 490 -11.95 -11.79 2.11
C GLY A 490 -11.84 -10.41 2.79
N PRO A 491 -12.91 -9.91 3.44
CA PRO A 491 -12.88 -8.59 4.10
C PRO A 491 -11.81 -8.44 5.20
N TYR A 492 -11.06 -9.52 5.49
CA TYR A 492 -10.18 -9.74 6.62
C TYR A 492 -8.81 -10.32 6.18
N GLY A 493 -8.35 -10.00 4.96
CA GLY A 493 -7.04 -10.47 4.52
C GLY A 493 -6.61 -9.92 3.17
N ASN A 494 -5.57 -9.09 3.20
CA ASN A 494 -4.79 -8.59 2.05
C ASN A 494 -5.45 -7.57 1.11
N GLY A 495 -6.62 -7.00 1.41
CA GLY A 495 -7.11 -5.76 0.77
C GLY A 495 -7.07 -5.76 -0.76
N MET A 496 -7.29 -6.91 -1.39
CA MET A 496 -7.21 -7.04 -2.84
C MET A 496 -8.57 -6.72 -3.45
N LEU A 497 -8.73 -5.53 -4.03
CA LEU A 497 -9.76 -5.24 -5.01
C LEU A 497 -9.67 -6.30 -6.11
N ASP A 498 -10.76 -7.06 -6.28
CA ASP A 498 -10.90 -7.94 -7.44
C ASP A 498 -11.35 -7.10 -8.62
N THR A 499 -10.40 -6.50 -9.32
CA THR A 499 -10.79 -5.45 -10.26
C THR A 499 -11.55 -5.96 -11.46
N GLY A 500 -11.53 -7.26 -11.80
CA GLY A 500 -12.23 -7.86 -12.94
C GLY A 500 -11.90 -7.28 -14.34
N VAL A 501 -11.23 -6.13 -14.38
CA VAL A 501 -10.91 -5.29 -15.53
C VAL A 501 -9.41 -5.40 -15.82
N ARG A 502 -9.07 -5.71 -17.06
CA ARG A 502 -7.69 -5.66 -17.58
C ARG A 502 -7.29 -4.21 -17.85
N GLY A 503 -6.06 -3.83 -17.47
CA GLY A 503 -5.54 -2.48 -17.64
C GLY A 503 -6.18 -1.46 -16.69
N GLN A 504 -5.88 -1.56 -15.38
CA GLN A 504 -6.39 -0.63 -14.36
C GLN A 504 -5.80 0.79 -14.54
N TYR A 505 -6.39 1.75 -13.83
CA TYR A 505 -6.05 3.18 -13.93
C TYR A 505 -4.91 3.57 -12.99
N GLU A 506 -4.10 4.55 -13.41
CA GLU A 506 -3.09 5.21 -12.58
C GLU A 506 -2.83 6.64 -13.05
N LYS A 507 -2.22 7.45 -12.18
CA LYS A 507 -1.78 8.84 -12.48
C LYS A 507 -2.90 9.75 -13.02
N PRO A 508 -4.01 9.94 -12.28
CA PRO A 508 -5.03 10.93 -12.66
C PRO A 508 -4.48 12.35 -12.55
N PHE A 509 -4.94 13.25 -13.43
CA PHE A 509 -4.64 14.69 -13.37
C PHE A 509 -5.88 15.49 -13.75
N CYS A 510 -6.42 16.30 -12.83
CA CYS A 510 -7.59 17.13 -13.10
C CYS A 510 -7.26 18.31 -14.02
N ILE A 511 -8.07 18.51 -15.05
CA ILE A 511 -7.98 19.67 -15.95
C ILE A 511 -8.78 20.84 -15.36
N ASP A 512 -9.96 20.51 -14.83
CA ASP A 512 -10.94 21.39 -14.21
C ASP A 512 -11.79 20.60 -13.19
N ALA A 513 -12.89 21.17 -12.72
CA ALA A 513 -13.76 20.57 -11.70
C ALA A 513 -14.56 19.34 -12.17
N GLN A 514 -14.56 19.03 -13.46
CA GLN A 514 -15.40 17.98 -14.05
C GLN A 514 -14.63 17.03 -14.99
N THR A 515 -13.41 17.37 -15.38
CA THR A 515 -12.65 16.66 -16.41
C THR A 515 -11.24 16.34 -15.94
N PHE A 516 -10.72 15.16 -16.31
CA PHE A 516 -9.38 14.72 -15.93
C PHE A 516 -8.71 13.87 -17.04
N LEU A 517 -7.38 13.86 -17.03
CA LEU A 517 -6.54 12.94 -17.79
C LEU A 517 -6.16 11.75 -16.90
N VAL A 518 -5.99 10.57 -17.48
CA VAL A 518 -5.57 9.36 -16.76
C VAL A 518 -4.89 8.35 -17.70
N SER A 519 -4.03 7.50 -17.15
CA SER A 519 -3.54 6.30 -17.87
C SER A 519 -4.37 5.07 -17.51
N LYS A 520 -4.88 4.36 -18.51
CA LYS A 520 -5.58 3.06 -18.38
C LYS A 520 -4.73 1.98 -19.03
N GLY A 521 -3.99 1.20 -18.23
CA GLY A 521 -3.07 0.19 -18.77
C GLY A 521 -2.03 0.74 -19.76
N GLY A 522 -1.65 2.02 -19.63
CA GLY A 522 -0.76 2.71 -20.56
C GLY A 522 -1.46 3.46 -21.71
N THR A 523 -2.78 3.37 -21.83
CA THR A 523 -3.57 4.21 -22.75
C THR A 523 -3.87 5.55 -22.08
N VAL A 524 -3.55 6.67 -22.73
CA VAL A 524 -3.97 7.99 -22.24
C VAL A 524 -5.44 8.20 -22.57
N GLN A 525 -6.23 8.53 -21.54
CA GLN A 525 -7.65 8.91 -21.68
C GLN A 525 -7.89 10.31 -21.14
N ILE A 526 -8.82 11.03 -21.76
CA ILE A 526 -9.57 12.12 -21.11
C ILE A 526 -10.92 11.58 -20.66
N ARG A 527 -11.35 11.94 -19.46
CA ARG A 527 -12.62 11.50 -18.87
C ARG A 527 -13.32 12.65 -18.16
N ASP A 528 -14.63 12.53 -18.04
CA ASP A 528 -15.41 13.39 -17.15
C ASP A 528 -15.86 12.65 -15.88
N PHE A 529 -16.42 13.39 -14.93
CA PHE A 529 -16.86 12.86 -13.64
C PHE A 529 -18.14 12.01 -13.77
N ASP A 530 -18.82 12.05 -14.92
CA ASP A 530 -19.99 11.23 -15.25
C ASP A 530 -19.58 9.92 -15.96
N ALA A 531 -18.28 9.60 -15.91
CA ALA A 531 -17.66 8.38 -16.39
C ALA A 531 -17.64 8.22 -17.93
N ASN A 532 -17.87 9.29 -18.70
CA ASN A 532 -17.55 9.26 -20.12
C ASN A 532 -16.03 9.25 -20.31
N ALA A 533 -15.57 8.60 -21.38
CA ALA A 533 -14.15 8.44 -21.67
C ALA A 533 -13.87 8.63 -23.16
N ALA A 534 -12.70 9.20 -23.45
CA ALA A 534 -12.12 9.23 -24.79
C ALA A 534 -10.65 8.87 -24.72
N SER A 535 -10.29 7.76 -25.36
CA SER A 535 -8.93 7.28 -25.53
C SER A 535 -8.20 8.10 -26.58
N LEU A 536 -6.96 8.48 -26.29
CA LEU A 536 -6.20 9.46 -27.07
C LEU A 536 -4.93 8.88 -27.68
N LEU A 537 -4.21 8.06 -26.91
CA LEU A 537 -2.92 7.48 -27.29
C LEU A 537 -2.79 6.11 -26.61
N HIS A 538 -2.50 5.08 -27.39
CA HIS A 538 -2.45 3.70 -26.91
C HIS A 538 -1.01 3.19 -26.77
N PRO A 539 -0.75 2.17 -25.93
CA PRO A 539 0.55 1.54 -25.79
C PRO A 539 1.14 1.05 -27.12
N GLN A 540 2.47 1.11 -27.24
CA GLN A 540 3.19 0.73 -28.45
C GLN A 540 4.43 -0.07 -28.06
N GLU A 541 4.68 -1.21 -28.73
CA GLU A 541 5.91 -2.00 -28.58
C GLU A 541 6.21 -2.43 -27.12
N GLY A 542 5.16 -2.68 -26.33
CA GLY A 542 5.27 -3.05 -24.91
C GLY A 542 5.46 -1.86 -23.95
N TYR A 543 5.49 -0.63 -24.45
CA TYR A 543 5.49 0.60 -23.65
C TYR A 543 4.08 1.18 -23.56
N GLY A 544 3.72 1.68 -22.38
CA GLY A 544 2.57 2.53 -22.16
C GLY A 544 2.96 3.98 -21.93
N PHE A 545 1.94 4.83 -21.85
CA PHE A 545 2.05 6.26 -21.57
C PHE A 545 1.37 6.59 -20.24
N TYR A 546 2.06 7.36 -19.39
CA TYR A 546 1.71 7.61 -17.99
C TYR A 546 1.95 9.08 -17.61
N SER A 547 1.46 9.49 -16.45
CA SER A 547 1.59 10.86 -15.91
C SER A 547 1.18 11.97 -16.91
N PRO A 548 -0.02 11.89 -17.54
CA PRO A 548 -0.44 12.89 -18.50
C PRO A 548 -0.70 14.25 -17.86
N GLN A 549 -0.02 15.29 -18.34
CA GLN A 549 -0.12 16.65 -17.79
C GLN A 549 -0.28 17.71 -18.90
N PRO A 550 -1.29 18.60 -18.82
CA PRO A 550 -1.46 19.70 -19.77
C PRO A 550 -0.25 20.64 -19.79
N ILE A 551 0.33 20.90 -20.97
CA ILE A 551 1.37 21.92 -21.13
C ILE A 551 0.68 23.27 -21.32
N ARG A 552 0.62 24.04 -20.24
CA ARG A 552 0.14 25.42 -20.18
C ARG A 552 0.65 26.08 -18.91
N ALA A 553 0.74 27.41 -18.92
CA ALA A 553 0.93 28.16 -17.68
C ALA A 553 -0.31 28.04 -16.77
N GLN A 554 -0.08 27.91 -15.48
CA GLN A 554 -1.08 27.83 -14.42
C GLN A 554 -0.65 28.74 -13.27
N ASP A 555 -1.62 29.34 -12.60
CA ASP A 555 -1.32 30.10 -11.39
C ASP A 555 -0.94 29.12 -10.26
N PRO A 556 0.24 29.27 -9.63
CA PRO A 556 0.59 28.44 -8.48
C PRO A 556 -0.39 28.74 -7.32
N PRO A 557 -0.69 27.75 -6.47
CA PRO A 557 -1.37 27.99 -5.21
C PRO A 557 -0.64 29.06 -4.37
N PRO A 558 -1.33 29.76 -3.46
CA PRO A 558 -0.67 30.74 -2.62
C PRO A 558 0.52 30.12 -1.85
N PRO A 559 1.73 30.71 -1.89
CA PRO A 559 2.83 30.22 -1.09
C PRO A 559 2.46 30.40 0.39
N LEU A 560 2.58 29.32 1.16
CA LEU A 560 2.38 29.38 2.61
C LEU A 560 3.59 30.06 3.25
N ALA A 561 3.32 30.87 4.28
CA ALA A 561 4.37 31.62 4.97
C ALA A 561 5.50 30.68 5.44
N PRO A 562 6.77 31.07 5.27
CA PRO A 562 7.89 30.28 5.76
C PRO A 562 7.80 30.15 7.29
N HIS A 563 7.98 28.92 7.78
CA HIS A 563 8.27 28.69 9.20
C HIS A 563 9.78 28.81 9.35
N GLU A 564 10.25 29.71 10.22
CA GLU A 564 11.69 30.02 10.37
C GLU A 564 12.50 28.92 11.08
N ALA A 565 11.91 27.75 11.37
CA ALA A 565 12.63 26.67 12.02
C ALA A 565 13.89 26.29 11.21
N ARG A 566 15.02 26.29 11.90
CA ARG A 566 16.32 25.89 11.35
C ARG A 566 16.39 24.37 11.23
N LEU A 567 15.72 23.82 10.22
CA LEU A 567 15.88 22.42 9.85
C LEU A 567 17.30 22.19 9.29
N PRO A 568 18.01 21.14 9.71
CA PRO A 568 19.33 20.81 9.16
C PRO A 568 19.26 20.63 7.63
N PRO A 569 20.18 21.26 6.87
CA PRO A 569 20.13 21.26 5.39
C PRO A 569 20.42 19.89 4.76
N ASP A 570 20.91 18.92 5.55
CA ASP A 570 21.16 17.54 5.15
C ASP A 570 19.98 16.59 5.41
N GLY A 571 18.92 17.08 6.06
CA GLY A 571 17.73 16.31 6.43
C GLY A 571 17.89 15.49 7.71
N SER A 572 18.97 15.68 8.47
CA SER A 572 19.11 15.13 9.82
C SER A 572 18.13 15.79 10.78
N VAL A 573 17.88 15.15 11.94
CA VAL A 573 17.02 15.71 12.98
C VAL A 573 17.77 16.75 13.80
N SER A 574 17.12 17.86 14.13
CA SER A 574 17.72 18.88 14.99
C SER A 574 17.72 18.47 16.47
N GLY A 575 16.87 17.52 16.86
CA GLY A 575 16.65 17.16 18.26
C GLY A 575 15.86 18.23 19.03
N GLY A 576 15.13 19.07 18.29
CA GLY A 576 14.35 20.17 18.83
C GLY A 576 13.10 19.74 19.60
N TRP A 577 12.33 20.74 19.99
CA TRP A 577 11.07 20.57 20.70
C TRP A 577 10.02 21.49 20.08
N ALA A 578 8.77 21.10 20.22
CA ALA A 578 7.59 21.82 19.78
C ALA A 578 6.59 21.96 20.94
N SER A 579 5.50 22.70 20.73
CA SER A 579 4.46 22.88 21.73
C SER A 579 3.11 22.40 21.22
N VAL A 580 2.37 21.69 22.07
CA VAL A 580 0.99 21.29 21.82
C VAL A 580 0.09 22.04 22.80
N ILE A 581 -0.97 22.65 22.27
CA ILE A 581 -2.03 23.30 23.04
C ILE A 581 -3.34 22.54 22.78
N LEU A 582 -3.77 21.75 23.76
CA LEU A 582 -5.05 21.05 23.76
C LEU A 582 -6.10 21.92 24.44
N ARG A 583 -7.13 22.34 23.68
CA ARG A 583 -8.17 23.23 24.20
C ARG A 583 -9.08 22.53 25.20
N ASP A 584 -9.65 21.39 24.82
CA ASP A 584 -10.49 20.59 25.72
C ASP A 584 -10.38 19.11 25.33
N VAL A 585 -9.74 18.32 26.20
CA VAL A 585 -9.58 16.87 26.02
C VAL A 585 -10.91 16.12 25.85
N TYR A 586 -12.03 16.66 26.34
CA TYR A 586 -13.35 16.02 26.28
C TYR A 586 -14.08 16.25 24.95
N MET A 587 -13.62 17.18 24.12
CA MET A 587 -14.15 17.38 22.76
C MET A 587 -13.79 16.20 21.87
N GLY A 588 -14.81 15.40 21.52
CA GLY A 588 -14.68 14.12 20.80
C GLY A 588 -14.81 12.88 21.68
N LEU A 589 -14.84 13.02 23.01
CA LEU A 589 -14.99 11.89 23.97
C LEU A 589 -16.32 11.89 24.72
N GLY A 590 -17.03 13.01 24.71
CA GLY A 590 -18.36 13.11 25.29
C GLY A 590 -19.43 12.35 24.47
N PRO A 591 -20.47 11.80 25.12
CA PRO A 591 -20.74 11.83 26.57
C PRO A 591 -20.08 10.66 27.34
N THR A 592 -19.34 9.77 26.69
CA THR A 592 -18.86 8.50 27.27
C THR A 592 -17.74 8.67 28.31
N VAL A 593 -17.01 9.79 28.27
CA VAL A 593 -15.98 10.14 29.25
C VAL A 593 -16.43 11.35 30.06
N LYS A 594 -16.42 11.23 31.39
CA LYS A 594 -16.88 12.29 32.28
C LYS A 594 -15.81 13.37 32.42
N ARG A 595 -16.23 14.63 32.39
CA ARG A 595 -15.35 15.78 32.66
C ARG A 595 -14.71 15.65 34.04
N GLY A 596 -13.42 15.99 34.13
CA GLY A 596 -12.57 15.79 35.30
C GLY A 596 -11.96 14.38 35.43
N GLU A 597 -12.36 13.38 34.65
CA GLU A 597 -11.80 12.02 34.75
C GLU A 597 -10.35 11.91 34.23
N ILE A 598 -10.05 12.53 33.09
CA ILE A 598 -8.71 12.59 32.50
C ILE A 598 -7.87 13.59 33.30
N LYS A 599 -6.72 13.13 33.80
CA LYS A 599 -5.79 13.92 34.61
C LYS A 599 -4.46 14.17 33.94
N GLN A 600 -4.04 13.29 33.03
CA GLN A 600 -2.72 13.38 32.40
C GLN A 600 -2.80 13.00 30.93
N ILE A 601 -1.89 13.57 30.14
CA ILE A 601 -1.56 13.11 28.78
C ILE A 601 -0.17 12.49 28.80
N ALA A 602 -0.04 11.23 28.36
CA ALA A 602 1.27 10.65 28.09
C ALA A 602 1.68 10.91 26.64
N VAL A 603 2.93 11.31 26.44
CA VAL A 603 3.54 11.49 25.11
C VAL A 603 4.38 10.27 24.79
N VAL A 604 3.98 9.54 23.75
CA VAL A 604 4.58 8.26 23.35
C VAL A 604 5.09 8.36 21.93
N GLN A 605 6.26 7.81 21.65
CA GLN A 605 6.84 7.70 20.32
C GLN A 605 6.79 6.26 19.81
N GLU A 606 6.47 6.09 18.53
CA GLU A 606 6.78 4.86 17.78
C GLU A 606 8.25 4.88 17.38
N VAL A 607 9.01 3.86 17.80
CA VAL A 607 10.42 3.76 17.44
C VAL A 607 10.52 3.11 16.07
N GLU A 608 11.42 3.60 15.21
CA GLU A 608 11.63 3.07 13.86
C GLU A 608 12.52 1.81 13.82
N LYS A 609 12.38 1.00 12.78
CA LYS A 609 13.28 -0.14 12.51
C LYS A 609 14.52 0.43 11.82
N SER A 610 15.58 0.65 12.58
CA SER A 610 16.78 1.35 12.09
C SER A 610 17.76 0.47 11.30
N THR A 611 17.56 -0.85 11.28
CA THR A 611 18.49 -1.78 10.63
C THR A 611 17.75 -2.80 9.77
N HIS A 612 18.39 -3.17 8.67
CA HIS A 612 17.93 -4.27 7.84
C HIS A 612 17.87 -5.56 8.65
N SER A 613 16.77 -6.29 8.52
CA SER A 613 16.61 -7.65 9.04
C SER A 613 16.01 -8.50 7.93
N PRO A 614 16.71 -9.55 7.48
CA PRO A 614 16.27 -10.32 6.32
C PRO A 614 15.05 -11.18 6.68
N PHE A 615 14.17 -11.38 5.69
CA PHE A 615 12.98 -12.21 5.86
C PHE A 615 13.33 -13.71 5.87
N VAL A 616 14.32 -14.12 5.06
CA VAL A 616 14.88 -15.47 5.05
C VAL A 616 16.32 -15.42 5.51
N ASN A 617 16.77 -16.44 6.24
CA ASN A 617 18.17 -16.57 6.61
C ASN A 617 18.64 -18.02 6.58
N LYS A 618 19.96 -18.23 6.59
CA LYS A 618 20.58 -19.55 6.70
C LYS A 618 20.08 -20.25 7.96
N ARG A 619 19.75 -21.53 7.83
CA ARG A 619 19.37 -22.37 8.96
C ARG A 619 20.58 -22.55 9.88
N PRO A 620 20.49 -22.17 11.17
CA PRO A 620 21.52 -22.51 12.14
C PRO A 620 21.55 -24.02 12.45
N ASP A 621 20.46 -24.72 12.12
CA ASP A 621 20.13 -26.10 12.47
C ASP A 621 20.25 -27.08 11.27
N GLY A 622 20.81 -26.65 10.14
CA GLY A 622 20.99 -27.53 8.98
C GLY A 622 21.26 -26.79 7.68
N PRO A 623 21.29 -27.50 6.54
CA PRO A 623 21.50 -26.89 5.23
C PRO A 623 20.27 -26.08 4.77
N GLY A 624 20.53 -25.08 3.92
CA GLY A 624 19.49 -24.26 3.29
C GLY A 624 19.03 -23.07 4.13
N ASN A 625 17.99 -22.40 3.65
CA ASN A 625 17.45 -21.19 4.28
C ASN A 625 16.07 -21.45 4.91
N ARG A 626 15.63 -20.53 5.78
CA ARG A 626 14.29 -20.53 6.38
C ARG A 626 13.75 -19.11 6.52
N ALA A 627 12.43 -18.96 6.41
CA ALA A 627 11.75 -17.74 6.81
C ALA A 627 11.94 -17.53 8.34
N VAL A 628 12.31 -16.32 8.73
CA VAL A 628 12.50 -15.94 10.13
C VAL A 628 11.30 -15.28 10.83
N PRO A 629 10.30 -14.65 10.17
CA PRO A 629 9.22 -13.96 10.88
C PRO A 629 8.48 -14.85 11.88
N CYS A 630 8.02 -14.23 12.96
CA CYS A 630 7.20 -14.87 13.99
C CYS A 630 6.04 -13.93 14.40
N PHE A 631 5.02 -14.47 15.07
CA PHE A 631 3.94 -13.69 15.68
C PHE A 631 3.24 -12.71 14.73
N GLY A 632 2.99 -13.14 13.49
CA GLY A 632 2.37 -12.33 12.44
C GLY A 632 3.36 -11.35 11.81
N PHE A 633 4.31 -11.86 11.03
CA PHE A 633 5.28 -11.05 10.27
C PHE A 633 6.22 -10.13 11.08
N GLN A 634 6.51 -10.42 12.36
CA GLN A 634 7.48 -9.64 13.13
C GLN A 634 8.91 -10.18 12.99
N PHE A 635 9.81 -9.32 12.50
CA PHE A 635 11.25 -9.55 12.41
C PHE A 635 11.96 -8.18 12.18
N PRO A 636 12.54 -7.57 13.24
CA PRO A 636 12.72 -8.10 14.58
C PRO A 636 11.44 -8.16 15.41
N LEU A 637 11.34 -9.18 16.27
CA LEU A 637 10.24 -9.37 17.20
C LEU A 637 10.27 -8.31 18.30
N VAL A 638 9.12 -7.68 18.57
CA VAL A 638 8.95 -6.69 19.65
C VAL A 638 7.83 -7.04 20.64
N SER A 639 6.87 -7.86 20.24
CA SER A 639 5.75 -8.33 21.06
C SER A 639 5.20 -9.67 20.55
N CYS A 640 4.26 -10.29 21.26
CA CYS A 640 3.62 -11.54 20.81
C CYS A 640 2.48 -11.35 19.78
N GLY A 641 2.61 -10.41 18.84
CA GLY A 641 1.57 -10.08 17.85
C GLY A 641 0.66 -8.89 18.24
N ALA A 642 1.06 -8.12 19.24
CA ALA A 642 0.31 -6.97 19.73
C ALA A 642 0.69 -5.67 19.02
N THR A 643 1.97 -5.39 18.86
CA THR A 643 2.48 -4.22 18.12
C THR A 643 3.73 -4.59 17.31
N TYR A 644 3.94 -3.92 16.17
CA TYR A 644 5.13 -4.10 15.34
C TYR A 644 6.31 -3.22 15.74
N ALA A 645 6.04 -2.09 16.40
CA ALA A 645 7.04 -1.09 16.72
C ALA A 645 7.28 -0.99 18.23
N PRO A 646 8.55 -0.92 18.69
CA PRO A 646 8.87 -0.57 20.06
C PRO A 646 8.34 0.82 20.39
N LYS A 647 8.07 1.04 21.67
CA LYS A 647 7.51 2.29 22.19
C LYS A 647 8.54 3.04 23.01
N LYS A 648 8.55 4.36 22.96
CA LYS A 648 9.31 5.22 23.90
C LYS A 648 8.36 6.19 24.58
N VAL A 649 8.43 6.31 25.90
CA VAL A 649 7.62 7.27 26.67
C VAL A 649 8.48 8.48 26.99
N TRP A 650 8.08 9.64 26.48
CA TRP A 650 8.79 10.90 26.74
C TRP A 650 8.42 11.51 28.08
N GLY A 651 7.16 11.36 28.49
CA GLY A 651 6.70 11.78 29.80
C GLY A 651 5.22 12.10 29.84
N PHE A 652 4.83 12.80 30.89
CA PHE A 652 3.44 13.08 31.24
C PHE A 652 3.21 14.57 31.44
N ALA A 653 2.16 15.09 30.81
CA ALA A 653 1.64 16.43 31.00
C ALA A 653 0.35 16.37 31.85
N ASP A 654 0.15 17.31 32.76
CA ASP A 654 -1.08 17.47 33.52
C ASP A 654 -2.18 18.13 32.68
N VAL A 655 -3.43 17.70 32.91
CA VAL A 655 -4.65 18.28 32.34
C VAL A 655 -5.35 19.12 33.40
N ALA A 656 -5.66 20.37 33.06
CA ALA A 656 -6.33 21.29 33.95
C ALA A 656 -7.79 20.85 34.26
N PRO A 657 -8.41 21.34 35.35
CA PRO A 657 -9.80 21.00 35.68
C PRO A 657 -10.80 21.33 34.58
N ASP A 658 -10.48 22.30 33.73
CA ASP A 658 -11.29 22.69 32.57
C ASP A 658 -11.03 21.83 31.31
N GLY A 659 -10.22 20.77 31.41
CA GLY A 659 -9.93 19.85 30.31
C GLY A 659 -8.83 20.33 29.36
N SER A 660 -8.30 21.54 29.55
CA SER A 660 -7.21 22.08 28.73
C SER A 660 -5.84 21.55 29.16
N ALA A 661 -4.88 21.56 28.24
CA ALA A 661 -3.47 21.28 28.53
C ALA A 661 -2.56 21.98 27.52
N ALA A 662 -1.42 22.51 27.98
CA ALA A 662 -0.34 22.99 27.10
C ALA A 662 0.97 22.34 27.55
N PHE A 663 1.70 21.73 26.63
CA PHE A 663 2.92 20.97 26.96
C PHE A 663 3.90 20.90 25.79
N ARG A 664 5.18 20.73 26.11
CA ARG A 664 6.23 20.51 25.11
C ARG A 664 6.27 19.06 24.66
N VAL A 665 6.66 18.85 23.41
CA VAL A 665 6.84 17.54 22.79
C VAL A 665 8.13 17.52 21.97
N PRO A 666 8.80 16.36 21.82
CA PRO A 666 9.95 16.26 20.92
C PRO A 666 9.50 16.52 19.48
N SER A 667 10.29 17.30 18.73
CA SER A 667 10.05 17.51 17.30
C SER A 667 10.63 16.38 16.46
N GLU A 668 10.21 16.29 15.20
CA GLU A 668 10.82 15.44 14.17
C GLU A 668 10.81 13.93 14.51
N VAL A 669 9.93 13.51 15.41
CA VAL A 669 9.70 12.11 15.78
C VAL A 669 8.21 11.79 15.76
N PRO A 670 7.82 10.54 15.41
CA PRO A 670 6.42 10.14 15.33
C PRO A 670 5.85 9.90 16.73
N ILE A 671 5.08 10.87 17.23
CA ILE A 671 4.48 10.85 18.57
C ILE A 671 2.96 10.67 18.53
N TYR A 672 2.41 10.06 19.57
CA TYR A 672 0.99 9.95 19.81
C TYR A 672 0.69 10.13 21.31
N PHE A 673 -0.59 10.31 21.62
CA PHE A 673 -1.04 10.66 22.97
C PHE A 673 -1.92 9.58 23.59
N LEU A 674 -1.75 9.38 24.90
CA LEU A 674 -2.68 8.62 25.74
C LEU A 674 -3.34 9.59 26.73
N ALA A 675 -4.67 9.62 26.77
CA ALA A 675 -5.41 10.35 27.79
C ALA A 675 -5.62 9.43 29.01
N LEU A 676 -5.04 9.79 30.15
CA LEU A 676 -4.98 8.94 31.35
C LEU A 676 -5.92 9.44 32.45
N ASP A 677 -6.57 8.51 33.15
CA ASP A 677 -7.39 8.81 34.33
C ASP A 677 -6.54 9.13 35.58
N GLY A 678 -7.20 9.40 36.72
CA GLY A 678 -6.52 9.68 38.00
C GLY A 678 -5.67 8.52 38.55
N GLU A 679 -5.91 7.28 38.11
CA GLU A 679 -5.09 6.11 38.47
C GLU A 679 -3.94 5.88 37.49
N GLY A 680 -3.91 6.61 36.37
CA GLY A 680 -2.92 6.48 35.30
C GLY A 680 -3.26 5.45 34.22
N ARG A 681 -4.53 5.05 34.11
CA ARG A 681 -5.02 4.14 33.06
C ARG A 681 -5.47 4.92 31.83
N ALA A 682 -5.19 4.41 30.64
CA ALA A 682 -5.62 5.06 29.40
C ALA A 682 -7.13 4.96 29.20
N VAL A 683 -7.80 6.11 29.26
CA VAL A 683 -9.22 6.27 28.91
C VAL A 683 -9.39 6.25 27.40
N GLN A 684 -8.50 6.93 26.67
CA GLN A 684 -8.48 6.96 25.22
C GLN A 684 -7.04 7.04 24.69
N ARG A 685 -6.85 6.50 23.49
CA ARG A 685 -5.58 6.55 22.76
C ARG A 685 -5.71 7.15 21.38
N MET A 686 -4.69 7.87 20.96
CA MET A 686 -4.52 8.28 19.58
C MET A 686 -3.98 7.10 18.78
N ARG A 687 -4.83 6.45 17.98
CA ARG A 687 -4.46 5.28 17.14
C ARG A 687 -3.89 5.70 15.79
N THR A 688 -2.94 6.62 15.83
CA THR A 688 -2.19 7.21 14.72
C THR A 688 -1.09 8.05 15.37
N PHE A 689 -0.08 8.49 14.62
CA PHE A 689 0.91 9.44 15.13
C PHE A 689 0.82 10.79 14.43
N THR A 690 1.34 11.82 15.09
CA THR A 690 1.69 13.11 14.52
C THR A 690 3.19 13.34 14.67
N HIS A 691 3.72 14.35 14.00
CA HIS A 691 5.01 14.93 14.32
C HIS A 691 4.90 16.44 14.17
N LEU A 692 5.81 17.16 14.82
CA LEU A 692 5.89 18.61 14.75
C LEU A 692 7.31 19.00 14.35
N MET A 693 7.46 20.17 13.74
CA MET A 693 8.77 20.79 13.48
C MET A 693 9.26 21.53 14.72
N PRO A 694 10.58 21.79 14.84
CA PRO A 694 11.11 22.62 15.92
C PRO A 694 10.36 23.95 16.04
N ASP A 695 10.06 24.34 17.28
CA ASP A 695 9.34 25.57 17.63
C ASP A 695 7.91 25.71 17.05
N GLU A 696 7.39 24.66 16.42
CA GLU A 696 6.00 24.63 15.98
C GLU A 696 5.05 24.66 17.20
N VAL A 697 3.97 25.42 17.06
CA VAL A 697 2.85 25.42 18.02
C VAL A 697 1.63 24.81 17.33
N GLN A 698 1.22 23.61 17.75
CA GLN A 698 0.03 22.95 17.23
C GLN A 698 -1.12 23.05 18.24
N VAL A 699 -2.28 23.51 17.77
CA VAL A 699 -3.49 23.62 18.59
C VAL A 699 -4.46 22.49 18.23
N CYS A 700 -4.84 21.69 19.24
CA CYS A 700 -5.84 20.64 19.12
C CYS A 700 -7.14 21.07 19.80
N VAL A 701 -8.27 20.95 19.11
CA VAL A 701 -9.59 21.27 19.71
C VAL A 701 -9.97 20.27 20.78
N GLY A 702 -9.72 18.98 20.55
CA GLY A 702 -9.93 17.90 21.50
C GLY A 702 -9.44 16.55 21.01
N CYS A 703 -9.63 15.52 21.84
CA CYS A 703 -9.23 14.16 21.53
C CYS A 703 -10.33 13.45 20.71
N HIS A 704 -10.03 13.11 19.45
CA HIS A 704 -10.97 12.49 18.50
C HIS A 704 -12.17 13.37 18.08
N ALA A 705 -12.08 14.69 18.24
CA ALA A 705 -13.08 15.61 17.69
C ALA A 705 -13.16 15.49 16.14
N ASP A 706 -14.37 15.64 15.59
CA ASP A 706 -14.54 15.75 14.14
C ASP A 706 -13.79 17.00 13.65
N ARG A 707 -13.06 16.89 12.55
CA ARG A 707 -12.28 18.01 11.98
C ARG A 707 -13.17 19.08 11.38
N ASN A 708 -14.41 18.73 11.02
CA ASN A 708 -15.44 19.66 10.54
C ASN A 708 -16.24 20.28 11.69
N MET A 709 -15.90 19.96 12.96
CA MET A 709 -16.57 20.52 14.12
C MET A 709 -16.24 22.01 14.28
N VAL A 710 -17.26 22.85 14.22
CA VAL A 710 -17.18 24.26 14.62
C VAL A 710 -17.47 24.35 16.12
N LEU A 711 -16.61 25.05 16.86
CA LEU A 711 -16.81 25.28 18.29
C LEU A 711 -18.06 26.15 18.53
N PRO A 712 -19.05 25.71 19.33
CA PRO A 712 -20.14 26.57 19.74
C PRO A 712 -19.63 27.62 20.74
N GLY A 713 -19.82 28.91 20.44
CA GLY A 713 -19.55 30.00 21.36
C GLY A 713 -18.09 30.46 21.38
N THR A 714 -17.69 31.27 20.40
CA THR A 714 -16.50 32.12 20.49
C THR A 714 -16.78 33.31 21.40
N THR A 715 -16.98 33.09 22.70
CA THR A 715 -16.75 34.16 23.66
C THR A 715 -15.25 34.24 23.88
N SER A 716 -14.70 35.43 23.66
CA SER A 716 -13.28 35.78 23.78
C SER A 716 -12.65 35.20 25.04
N PHE A 717 -12.03 34.02 24.93
CA PHE A 717 -10.99 33.63 25.88
C PHE A 717 -9.82 34.56 25.61
N ARG A 718 -9.60 35.49 26.55
CA ARG A 718 -8.35 36.24 26.64
C ARG A 718 -7.24 35.22 26.48
N HIS A 719 -6.40 35.40 25.47
CA HIS A 719 -5.11 34.73 25.37
C HIS A 719 -4.30 35.13 26.60
N GLN A 720 -4.52 34.46 27.74
CA GLN A 720 -3.41 34.33 28.67
C GLN A 720 -2.40 33.44 27.94
N PRO A 721 -1.17 33.91 27.72
CA PRO A 721 -0.12 33.04 27.20
C PRO A 721 0.04 31.89 28.19
N VAL A 722 -0.50 30.72 27.84
CA VAL A 722 -0.30 29.51 28.63
C VAL A 722 1.10 29.02 28.29
N MET A 723 2.02 29.17 29.23
CA MET A 723 3.36 28.60 29.11
C MET A 723 3.25 27.07 29.03
N PRO A 724 3.70 26.42 27.93
CA PRO A 724 3.66 24.98 27.83
C PRO A 724 4.50 24.33 28.93
N GLN A 725 3.92 23.36 29.64
CA GLN A 725 4.66 22.62 30.67
C GLN A 725 5.73 21.71 30.06
N GLU A 726 6.82 21.52 30.79
CA GLU A 726 7.78 20.44 30.51
C GLU A 726 7.18 19.09 30.90
N LEU A 727 7.54 18.04 30.16
CA LEU A 727 7.04 16.69 30.45
C LEU A 727 7.70 16.15 31.72
N ARG A 728 6.91 15.62 32.65
CA ARG A 728 7.48 14.83 33.75
C ARG A 728 7.98 13.50 33.20
N PRO A 729 9.27 13.16 33.34
CA PRO A 729 9.81 11.93 32.81
C PRO A 729 9.21 10.71 33.52
N PRO A 730 9.15 9.55 32.84
CA PRO A 730 8.76 8.31 33.49
C PRO A 730 9.81 7.87 34.52
N ALA A 731 9.38 7.11 35.54
CA ALA A 731 10.23 6.70 36.66
C ALA A 731 11.43 5.80 36.27
N TRP A 732 11.39 5.19 35.08
CA TRP A 732 12.51 4.42 34.50
C TRP A 732 13.36 5.24 33.50
N GLY A 733 13.09 6.54 33.35
CA GLY A 733 13.79 7.42 32.42
C GLY A 733 13.32 7.35 30.96
N VAL A 734 13.76 8.32 30.15
CA VAL A 734 13.28 8.54 28.78
C VAL A 734 14.05 7.65 27.79
N LYS A 735 13.61 6.39 27.66
CA LYS A 735 14.19 5.38 26.76
C LYS A 735 13.11 4.44 26.20
N GLY A 736 13.52 3.53 25.32
CA GLY A 736 12.64 2.48 24.81
C GLY A 736 12.03 1.65 25.95
N PHE A 737 10.74 1.37 25.87
CA PHE A 737 9.98 0.66 26.90
C PHE A 737 10.35 -0.83 26.91
N SER A 738 11.01 -1.27 27.98
CA SER A 738 11.38 -2.67 28.19
C SER A 738 10.47 -3.31 29.23
N TYR A 739 9.79 -4.40 28.87
CA TYR A 739 8.96 -5.15 29.82
C TYR A 739 9.79 -5.68 30.99
N GLN A 740 10.99 -6.20 30.70
CA GLN A 740 11.88 -6.78 31.71
C GLN A 740 12.32 -5.75 32.75
N GLU A 741 12.54 -4.50 32.34
CA GLU A 741 12.95 -3.46 33.28
C GLU A 741 11.76 -2.83 34.01
N VAL A 742 10.67 -2.58 33.30
CA VAL A 742 9.58 -1.75 33.81
C VAL A 742 8.52 -2.57 34.54
N VAL A 743 8.19 -3.76 34.02
CA VAL A 743 7.07 -4.57 34.51
C VAL A 743 7.54 -5.76 35.33
N GLN A 744 8.57 -6.48 34.87
CA GLN A 744 9.07 -7.66 35.60
C GLN A 744 9.56 -7.27 37.00
N ASP A 745 10.24 -6.13 37.16
CA ASP A 745 10.67 -5.61 38.46
C ASP A 745 9.48 -5.45 39.45
N VAL A 746 8.32 -5.01 38.96
CA VAL A 746 7.10 -4.90 39.78
C VAL A 746 6.60 -6.30 40.18
N LEU A 747 6.60 -7.25 39.24
CA LEU A 747 6.16 -8.62 39.51
C LEU A 747 7.10 -9.33 40.50
N ASP A 748 8.40 -9.12 40.38
CA ASP A 748 9.42 -9.68 41.27
C ASP A 748 9.19 -9.23 42.72
N ARG A 749 8.92 -7.94 42.92
CA ARG A 749 8.69 -7.35 44.24
C ARG A 749 7.37 -7.81 44.88
N HIS A 750 6.30 -7.96 44.09
CA HIS A 750 4.94 -8.09 44.63
C HIS A 750 4.23 -9.42 44.36
N CYS A 751 4.71 -10.23 43.42
CA CYS A 751 3.98 -11.39 42.92
C CYS A 751 4.79 -12.69 42.94
N VAL A 752 6.07 -12.66 42.55
CA VAL A 752 6.88 -13.87 42.32
C VAL A 752 7.05 -14.74 43.56
N LYS A 753 7.06 -14.15 44.76
CA LYS A 753 7.09 -14.92 46.02
C LYS A 753 6.04 -16.03 46.07
N CYS A 754 4.85 -15.79 45.50
CA CYS A 754 3.74 -16.76 45.46
C CYS A 754 3.51 -17.37 44.07
N HIS A 755 4.10 -16.78 43.02
CA HIS A 755 3.91 -17.13 41.60
C HIS A 755 5.26 -17.36 40.92
N ASN A 756 5.87 -18.51 41.18
CA ASN A 756 7.22 -18.90 40.73
C ASN A 756 7.26 -20.35 40.22
N GLU A 757 8.45 -20.81 39.85
CA GLU A 757 8.68 -22.13 39.24
C GLU A 757 8.25 -23.30 40.13
N ARG A 758 8.25 -23.12 41.46
CA ARG A 758 7.88 -24.15 42.44
C ARG A 758 6.41 -24.06 42.83
N THR A 759 5.93 -22.84 43.01
CA THR A 759 4.58 -22.54 43.47
C THR A 759 3.95 -21.55 42.50
N HIS A 760 3.07 -22.04 41.64
CA HIS A 760 2.32 -21.24 40.67
C HIS A 760 0.84 -21.61 40.75
N PRO A 761 0.12 -21.12 41.77
CA PRO A 761 -1.29 -21.47 41.96
C PRO A 761 -2.08 -21.15 40.70
N LYS A 762 -2.97 -22.07 40.32
CA LYS A 762 -3.79 -22.00 39.09
C LYS A 762 -2.96 -21.92 37.79
N GLY A 763 -1.71 -22.40 37.81
CA GLY A 763 -0.85 -22.41 36.61
C GLY A 763 -0.22 -21.06 36.26
N VAL A 764 -0.25 -20.08 37.19
CA VAL A 764 0.25 -18.72 36.93
C VAL A 764 1.65 -18.56 37.50
N ASP A 765 2.65 -18.65 36.63
CA ASP A 765 4.06 -18.42 36.93
C ASP A 765 4.47 -17.03 36.42
N LEU A 766 4.99 -16.17 37.31
CA LEU A 766 5.33 -14.78 37.01
C LEU A 766 6.82 -14.50 37.15
N SER A 767 7.64 -15.55 37.24
CA SER A 767 9.10 -15.41 37.33
C SER A 767 9.69 -14.76 36.07
N GLY A 768 10.80 -14.04 36.28
CA GLY A 768 11.50 -13.30 35.23
C GLY A 768 12.53 -14.09 34.43
N ASP A 769 12.60 -15.42 34.58
CA ASP A 769 13.55 -16.23 33.81
C ASP A 769 13.26 -16.11 32.32
N MET A 770 14.33 -16.02 31.54
CA MET A 770 14.22 -15.89 30.09
C MET A 770 13.72 -17.18 29.47
N THR A 771 12.87 -17.04 28.47
CA THR A 771 12.40 -18.12 27.60
C THR A 771 13.00 -17.97 26.21
N ASP A 772 12.60 -18.79 25.25
CA ASP A 772 13.20 -18.74 23.91
C ASP A 772 12.97 -17.42 23.19
N PHE A 773 11.84 -16.73 23.43
CA PHE A 773 11.55 -15.40 22.88
C PHE A 773 11.49 -14.27 23.90
N PHE A 774 11.07 -14.54 25.14
CA PHE A 774 10.71 -13.50 26.10
C PHE A 774 11.22 -13.89 27.50
N CYS A 775 10.41 -13.66 28.53
CA CYS A 775 10.52 -14.24 29.86
C CYS A 775 9.20 -14.93 30.26
N VAL A 776 9.25 -15.73 31.33
CA VAL A 776 8.11 -16.60 31.71
C VAL A 776 6.83 -15.82 32.01
N SER A 777 6.92 -14.72 32.77
CA SER A 777 5.75 -13.91 33.09
C SER A 777 5.05 -13.34 31.86
N TYR A 778 5.79 -12.87 30.85
CA TYR A 778 5.22 -12.35 29.61
C TYR A 778 4.56 -13.47 28.79
N ASP A 779 5.22 -14.64 28.69
CA ASP A 779 4.61 -15.81 28.07
C ASP A 779 3.28 -16.19 28.75
N VAL A 780 3.27 -16.27 30.08
CA VAL A 780 2.08 -16.62 30.87
C VAL A 780 0.99 -15.55 30.74
N LEU A 781 1.35 -14.27 30.85
CA LEU A 781 0.38 -13.17 30.83
C LEU A 781 -0.17 -12.89 29.43
N CYS A 782 0.62 -13.06 28.36
CA CYS A 782 0.24 -12.62 27.02
C CYS A 782 -0.05 -13.77 26.05
N ARG A 783 0.60 -14.93 26.17
CA ARG A 783 0.40 -16.03 25.20
C ARG A 783 -0.62 -17.05 25.66
N THR A 784 -0.77 -17.29 26.97
CA THR A 784 -1.74 -18.26 27.49
C THR A 784 -3.15 -17.99 26.94
N GLY A 785 -3.80 -19.02 26.40
CA GLY A 785 -5.16 -18.91 25.86
C GLY A 785 -5.26 -18.24 24.49
N THR A 786 -4.13 -17.89 23.86
CA THR A 786 -4.07 -17.31 22.50
C THR A 786 -3.48 -18.29 21.50
N GLN A 787 -3.69 -18.04 20.20
CA GLN A 787 -2.98 -18.76 19.14
C GLN A 787 -1.45 -18.73 19.28
N ALA A 788 -0.88 -17.67 19.86
CA ALA A 788 0.56 -17.53 20.05
C ALA A 788 1.14 -18.50 21.10
N GLN A 789 0.30 -19.16 21.91
CA GLN A 789 0.75 -20.20 22.84
C GLN A 789 1.44 -21.33 22.07
N ASP A 790 0.74 -21.90 21.10
CA ASP A 790 1.14 -23.14 20.42
C ASP A 790 1.41 -22.96 18.91
N ARG A 791 0.98 -21.84 18.30
CA ARG A 791 1.08 -21.58 16.85
C ARG A 791 1.81 -20.28 16.50
N TRP A 792 2.80 -19.87 17.30
CA TRP A 792 3.56 -18.62 17.10
C TRP A 792 4.22 -18.46 15.72
N ARG A 793 4.54 -19.55 15.00
CA ARG A 793 5.07 -19.52 13.62
C ARG A 793 4.03 -19.14 12.57
N HIS A 794 2.79 -19.57 12.79
CA HIS A 794 1.69 -19.41 11.84
C HIS A 794 0.59 -18.52 12.46
N ASN A 795 0.98 -17.60 13.35
CA ASN A 795 0.06 -16.71 14.05
C ASN A 795 -0.57 -15.76 13.00
N GLY A 796 -1.84 -16.00 12.65
CA GLY A 796 -2.58 -15.22 11.64
C GLY A 796 -3.93 -15.85 11.24
N SER A 797 -4.92 -14.97 10.95
CA SER A 797 -6.29 -15.21 10.41
C SER A 797 -7.43 -15.58 11.39
N PRO A 798 -8.69 -15.16 11.13
CA PRO A 798 -9.25 -13.79 11.21
C PRO A 798 -9.54 -13.34 12.66
N SER A 799 -9.87 -12.06 12.87
CA SER A 799 -10.19 -11.48 14.19
C SER A 799 -11.21 -10.34 14.14
N GLY A 800 -11.86 -10.10 15.28
CA GLY A 800 -13.12 -9.34 15.43
C GLY A 800 -14.12 -10.16 16.27
N THR A 801 -15.17 -9.55 16.82
CA THR A 801 -16.10 -10.23 17.77
C THR A 801 -16.62 -11.60 17.31
N PRO A 802 -16.95 -11.83 16.02
CA PRO A 802 -17.35 -13.16 15.53
C PRO A 802 -16.21 -14.21 15.52
N TYR A 803 -14.96 -13.75 15.50
CA TYR A 803 -13.73 -14.54 15.34
C TYR A 803 -12.86 -14.57 16.61
N ASP A 804 -13.29 -13.89 17.68
CA ASP A 804 -12.62 -13.90 18.99
C ASP A 804 -12.43 -15.34 19.52
N LYS A 805 -13.39 -16.23 19.21
CA LYS A 805 -13.29 -17.67 19.52
C LYS A 805 -12.18 -18.38 18.73
N ALA A 806 -11.87 -17.93 17.52
CA ALA A 806 -10.86 -18.55 16.65
C ALA A 806 -9.43 -18.07 16.99
N ARG A 807 -9.25 -16.81 17.41
CA ARG A 807 -7.93 -16.25 17.78
C ARG A 807 -7.46 -16.59 19.21
N GLY A 808 -8.40 -16.83 20.13
CA GLY A 808 -8.09 -16.94 21.55
C GLY A 808 -7.73 -15.59 22.19
N GLN A 809 -7.85 -15.51 23.51
CA GLN A 809 -7.60 -14.30 24.29
C GLN A 809 -6.83 -14.66 25.54
N SER A 810 -5.91 -13.77 25.96
CA SER A 810 -5.31 -13.90 27.27
C SER A 810 -6.39 -13.73 28.34
N PRO A 811 -6.41 -14.58 29.39
CA PRO A 811 -7.31 -14.39 30.52
C PRO A 811 -6.89 -13.22 31.44
N TRP A 812 -5.75 -12.56 31.16
CA TRP A 812 -5.13 -11.59 32.05
C TRP A 812 -5.12 -10.18 31.47
N VAL A 813 -4.72 -10.03 30.21
CA VAL A 813 -4.52 -8.74 29.55
C VAL A 813 -5.28 -8.68 28.24
N GLU A 814 -5.82 -7.50 27.92
CA GLU A 814 -6.58 -7.22 26.69
C GLU A 814 -5.88 -6.12 25.90
N TRP A 815 -5.60 -6.37 24.62
CA TRP A 815 -4.82 -5.48 23.76
C TRP A 815 -5.38 -5.47 22.33
N ILE A 816 -4.88 -4.53 21.53
CA ILE A 816 -5.23 -4.38 20.12
C ILE A 816 -4.33 -5.27 19.28
N TRP A 817 -4.94 -6.18 18.54
CA TRP A 817 -4.22 -7.05 17.63
C TRP A 817 -3.76 -6.27 16.40
N THR A 818 -2.53 -6.52 15.97
CA THR A 818 -1.94 -5.90 14.77
C THR A 818 -1.55 -6.94 13.72
N ILE A 819 -1.89 -8.21 13.96
CA ILE A 819 -1.71 -9.26 12.96
C ILE A 819 -2.68 -9.07 11.78
N ASN A 820 -2.26 -9.49 10.59
CA ASN A 820 -3.14 -9.48 9.43
C ASN A 820 -4.38 -10.35 9.68
N GLY A 821 -5.54 -9.85 9.28
CA GLY A 821 -6.83 -10.40 9.65
C GLY A 821 -7.51 -9.74 10.85
N SER A 822 -6.93 -8.68 11.43
CA SER A 822 -7.54 -7.90 12.53
C SER A 822 -8.04 -6.52 12.15
N GLU A 823 -8.30 -6.29 10.86
CA GLU A 823 -8.59 -4.99 10.29
C GLU A 823 -9.85 -4.33 10.87
N MET A 824 -10.85 -5.14 11.26
CA MET A 824 -12.09 -4.62 11.86
C MET A 824 -11.86 -3.81 13.14
N ASN A 825 -10.80 -4.10 13.88
CA ASN A 825 -10.53 -3.37 15.11
C ASN A 825 -10.22 -1.88 14.85
N ILE A 826 -9.87 -1.47 13.62
CA ILE A 826 -9.64 -0.05 13.25
C ILE A 826 -10.90 0.79 13.49
N LEU A 827 -12.08 0.18 13.38
CA LEU A 827 -13.36 0.83 13.62
C LEU A 827 -13.74 0.88 15.13
N GLU A 828 -13.08 0.08 15.97
CA GLU A 828 -13.30 0.04 17.42
C GLU A 828 -12.50 1.14 18.14
N ILE A 829 -13.12 2.31 18.26
CA ILE A 829 -12.52 3.52 18.89
C ILE A 829 -13.16 3.94 20.21
N ALA A 830 -14.05 3.11 20.77
CA ALA A 830 -14.74 3.43 22.02
C ALA A 830 -13.72 3.60 23.17
N PRO A 831 -13.87 4.63 24.03
CA PRO A 831 -13.02 4.79 25.21
C PRO A 831 -13.03 3.54 26.10
N ARG A 832 -11.88 3.23 26.72
CA ARG A 832 -11.66 2.08 27.63
C ARG A 832 -11.87 0.69 27.01
N ARG A 833 -12.01 0.59 25.68
CA ARG A 833 -12.20 -0.69 24.98
C ARG A 833 -11.02 -1.66 25.14
N TRP A 834 -9.80 -1.14 25.27
CA TRP A 834 -8.56 -1.91 25.24
C TRP A 834 -7.64 -1.49 26.37
N GLY A 835 -6.58 -2.27 26.63
CA GLY A 835 -5.52 -1.90 27.56
C GLY A 835 -5.91 -2.14 29.01
N SER A 836 -5.36 -1.34 29.92
CA SER A 836 -5.54 -1.49 31.36
C SER A 836 -7.00 -1.42 31.83
N PRO A 837 -7.90 -0.58 31.28
CA PRO A 837 -9.32 -0.59 31.69
C PRO A 837 -10.05 -1.91 31.37
N ALA A 838 -9.64 -2.59 30.30
CA ALA A 838 -10.25 -3.84 29.85
C ALA A 838 -9.56 -5.09 30.44
N SER A 839 -8.39 -4.92 31.05
CA SER A 839 -7.54 -6.03 31.50
C SER A 839 -7.87 -6.49 32.92
N LYS A 840 -7.99 -7.80 33.12
CA LYS A 840 -8.18 -8.41 34.45
C LYS A 840 -6.98 -8.15 35.37
N LEU A 841 -5.76 -8.17 34.83
CA LEU A 841 -4.54 -7.89 35.58
C LEU A 841 -4.58 -6.52 36.25
N ALA A 842 -5.15 -5.51 35.58
CA ALA A 842 -5.25 -4.16 36.13
C ALA A 842 -6.07 -4.11 37.43
N ARG A 843 -7.15 -4.90 37.49
CA ARG A 843 -7.99 -5.07 38.70
C ARG A 843 -7.26 -5.83 39.80
N ILE A 844 -6.53 -6.89 39.44
CA ILE A 844 -5.73 -7.70 40.38
C ILE A 844 -4.71 -6.81 41.09
N VAL A 845 -3.94 -6.00 40.34
CA VAL A 845 -2.94 -5.10 40.94
C VAL A 845 -3.58 -3.91 41.67
N ALA A 846 -4.83 -3.56 41.36
CA ALA A 846 -5.59 -2.54 42.09
C ALA A 846 -6.08 -3.00 43.47
N GLY A 847 -6.15 -4.32 43.71
CA GLY A 847 -6.57 -4.88 45.01
C GLY A 847 -7.62 -6.00 44.94
N ASP A 848 -8.08 -6.40 43.75
CA ASP A 848 -9.05 -7.50 43.60
C ASP A 848 -8.44 -8.88 43.89
N HIS A 849 -7.13 -8.96 44.13
CA HIS A 849 -6.44 -10.19 44.51
C HIS A 849 -6.61 -10.47 46.01
N LYS A 850 -7.68 -11.17 46.39
CA LYS A 850 -8.00 -11.46 47.80
C LYS A 850 -7.73 -12.91 48.20
N ASP A 851 -7.46 -13.13 49.48
CA ASP A 851 -7.41 -14.46 50.09
C ASP A 851 -8.80 -14.99 50.45
N ALA A 852 -8.85 -16.15 51.09
CA ALA A 852 -10.12 -16.79 51.46
C ALA A 852 -10.92 -15.94 52.46
N ASP A 853 -10.25 -15.08 53.22
CA ASP A 853 -10.84 -14.19 54.23
C ASP A 853 -11.16 -12.80 53.66
N GLY A 854 -11.00 -12.60 52.34
CA GLY A 854 -11.27 -11.34 51.67
C GLY A 854 -10.19 -10.27 51.84
N LYS A 855 -9.04 -10.58 52.46
CA LYS A 855 -7.93 -9.64 52.61
C LYS A 855 -7.08 -9.60 51.32
N PRO A 856 -6.55 -8.42 50.92
CA PRO A 856 -5.65 -8.35 49.78
C PRO A 856 -4.40 -9.21 49.97
N ARG A 857 -4.09 -10.06 48.99
CA ARG A 857 -2.88 -10.90 48.95
C ARG A 857 -1.62 -10.13 48.58
N ALA A 858 -1.77 -8.99 47.90
CA ALA A 858 -0.69 -8.09 47.53
C ALA A 858 -1.19 -6.64 47.65
N ASN A 859 -0.33 -5.76 48.12
CA ASN A 859 -0.57 -4.32 48.16
C ASN A 859 0.42 -3.62 47.23
N VAL A 860 0.03 -3.40 45.98
CA VAL A 860 0.90 -2.82 44.96
C VAL A 860 0.82 -1.28 45.04
N PRO A 861 1.93 -0.56 45.31
CA PRO A 861 1.96 0.89 45.38
C PRO A 861 1.49 1.56 44.08
N GLY A 862 0.97 2.79 44.18
CA GLY A 862 0.42 3.52 43.04
C GLY A 862 1.39 3.70 41.86
N GLU A 863 2.67 3.97 42.13
CA GLU A 863 3.71 4.09 41.09
C GLU A 863 3.91 2.77 40.33
N ASP A 864 3.96 1.66 41.06
CA ASP A 864 4.13 0.31 40.49
C ASP A 864 2.90 -0.11 39.67
N ARG A 865 1.69 0.21 40.15
CA ARG A 865 0.47 -0.02 39.37
C ARG A 865 0.52 0.73 38.04
N ARG A 866 0.97 1.98 38.02
CA ARG A 866 1.10 2.80 36.80
C ARG A 866 2.08 2.21 35.79
N ARG A 867 3.17 1.57 36.23
CA ARG A 867 4.10 0.83 35.34
C ARG A 867 3.38 -0.30 34.60
N VAL A 868 2.59 -1.09 35.33
CA VAL A 868 1.82 -2.21 34.76
C VAL A 868 0.68 -1.71 33.87
N TYR A 869 -0.05 -0.67 34.29
CA TYR A 869 -1.12 -0.04 33.50
C TYR A 869 -0.58 0.49 32.18
N LEU A 870 0.51 1.27 32.22
CA LEU A 870 1.08 1.86 31.03
C LEU A 870 1.58 0.79 30.06
N TRP A 871 2.16 -0.32 30.53
CA TRP A 871 2.53 -1.43 29.64
C TRP A 871 1.33 -1.98 28.84
N MET A 872 0.19 -2.22 29.51
CA MET A 872 -1.05 -2.63 28.83
C MET A 872 -1.55 -1.53 27.88
N ASP A 873 -1.42 -0.26 28.30
CA ASP A 873 -1.84 0.91 27.54
C ASP A 873 -0.88 1.34 26.42
N LEU A 874 0.31 0.74 26.35
CA LEU A 874 1.25 0.82 25.23
C LEU A 874 1.06 -0.32 24.22
N ASN A 875 0.01 -1.13 24.42
CA ASN A 875 -0.30 -2.30 23.61
C ASN A 875 0.69 -3.46 23.82
N ILE A 876 1.08 -3.67 25.09
CA ILE A 876 1.90 -4.76 25.62
C ILE A 876 3.25 -5.04 24.91
N PRO A 877 4.08 -4.02 24.58
CA PRO A 877 5.40 -4.26 24.02
C PRO A 877 6.28 -5.05 25.01
N TYR A 878 7.20 -5.87 24.48
CA TYR A 878 8.22 -6.57 25.27
C TYR A 878 9.58 -5.89 25.14
N TYR A 879 10.06 -5.75 23.89
CA TYR A 879 11.36 -5.16 23.60
C TYR A 879 11.25 -3.64 23.40
N GLY A 880 12.15 -2.89 24.04
CA GLY A 880 12.26 -1.43 23.88
C GLY A 880 12.99 -0.99 22.61
N THR A 881 13.45 -1.91 21.77
CA THR A 881 14.19 -1.62 20.54
C THR A 881 13.94 -2.68 19.47
N SER A 882 14.03 -2.27 18.22
CA SER A 882 14.04 -3.15 17.05
C SER A 882 15.43 -3.76 16.82
N SER A 883 16.50 -3.23 17.41
CA SER A 883 17.85 -3.77 17.22
C SER A 883 18.03 -5.16 17.81
N SER A 884 18.75 -6.03 17.11
CA SER A 884 19.05 -7.39 17.56
C SER A 884 20.45 -7.85 17.15
N ASN A 885 21.14 -8.51 18.09
CA ASN A 885 22.40 -9.21 17.84
C ASN A 885 22.19 -10.60 17.22
N HIS A 886 20.96 -11.00 16.89
CA HIS A 886 20.62 -12.34 16.39
C HIS A 886 19.68 -12.30 15.19
N LYS A 887 19.95 -11.43 14.21
CA LYS A 887 19.08 -11.23 13.03
C LYS A 887 18.70 -12.52 12.28
N ALA A 888 19.58 -13.52 12.29
CA ALA A 888 19.35 -14.84 11.66
C ALA A 888 18.45 -15.80 12.46
N ALA A 889 18.20 -15.53 13.74
CA ALA A 889 17.29 -16.33 14.55
C ALA A 889 15.83 -16.06 14.14
N LEU A 890 14.93 -16.98 14.50
CA LEU A 890 13.49 -16.76 14.33
C LEU A 890 13.05 -15.53 15.13
N GLY A 891 12.25 -14.66 14.51
CA GLY A 891 11.88 -13.34 15.01
C GLY A 891 13.08 -12.42 15.26
N SER A 892 14.26 -12.76 14.74
CA SER A 892 15.55 -12.17 15.14
C SER A 892 15.84 -12.28 16.64
N ARG A 893 15.24 -13.24 17.38
CA ARG A 893 15.32 -13.32 18.84
C ARG A 893 15.40 -14.73 19.43
N ARG A 894 14.87 -15.76 18.75
CA ARG A 894 14.65 -17.09 19.34
C ARG A 894 15.94 -17.77 19.79
N MET A 895 15.97 -18.22 21.05
CA MET A 895 17.05 -19.00 21.66
C MET A 895 16.49 -20.33 22.16
N MET A 896 16.60 -21.38 21.37
CA MET A 896 16.18 -22.72 21.79
C MET A 896 17.35 -23.69 21.54
N PRO A 897 17.75 -24.52 22.51
CA PRO A 897 18.80 -25.50 22.28
C PRO A 897 18.38 -26.54 21.24
N ALA A 898 19.25 -26.81 20.25
CA ALA A 898 18.94 -27.70 19.13
C ALA A 898 18.72 -29.16 19.57
N GLU A 899 19.53 -29.64 20.51
CA GLU A 899 19.53 -31.04 20.95
C GLU A 899 18.53 -31.37 22.06
N LEU A 900 17.83 -30.36 22.61
CA LEU A 900 17.00 -30.52 23.81
C LEU A 900 15.91 -31.57 23.60
N ASP A 901 15.16 -31.49 22.50
CA ASP A 901 14.03 -32.39 22.26
C ASP A 901 14.49 -33.85 22.08
N ALA A 902 15.58 -34.09 21.35
CA ALA A 902 16.15 -35.42 21.17
C ALA A 902 16.67 -36.02 22.49
N VAL A 903 17.36 -35.23 23.30
CA VAL A 903 17.86 -35.66 24.61
C VAL A 903 16.71 -35.93 25.58
N LEU A 904 15.68 -35.08 25.61
CA LEU A 904 14.49 -35.31 26.43
C LEU A 904 13.76 -36.59 26.03
N GLN A 905 13.65 -36.89 24.73
CA GLN A 905 13.03 -38.11 24.25
C GLN A 905 13.79 -39.37 24.71
N ASP A 906 15.12 -39.37 24.60
CA ASP A 906 15.98 -40.47 25.08
C ASP A 906 15.83 -40.69 26.60
N VAL A 907 15.98 -39.63 27.40
CA VAL A 907 15.86 -39.72 28.86
C VAL A 907 14.45 -40.15 29.27
N SER A 908 13.43 -39.57 28.64
CA SER A 908 12.02 -39.91 28.89
C SER A 908 11.75 -41.39 28.62
N ALA A 909 12.23 -41.94 27.49
CA ALA A 909 12.02 -43.34 27.15
C ALA A 909 12.58 -44.29 28.21
N ARG A 910 13.72 -43.95 28.81
CA ARG A 910 14.38 -44.79 29.84
C ARG A 910 13.84 -44.58 31.25
N ARG A 911 13.42 -43.37 31.61
CA ARG A 911 13.16 -42.98 33.01
C ARG A 911 11.70 -42.64 33.31
N CYS A 912 10.94 -42.20 32.31
CA CYS A 912 9.61 -41.63 32.49
C CYS A 912 8.51 -42.35 31.69
N GLY A 913 8.88 -43.23 30.76
CA GLY A 913 7.98 -43.86 29.78
C GLY A 913 6.88 -44.72 30.40
N GLU A 914 7.10 -45.28 31.59
CA GLU A 914 6.06 -46.03 32.33
C GLU A 914 4.84 -45.15 32.66
N CYS A 915 5.08 -43.89 33.03
CA CYS A 915 4.03 -42.93 33.42
C CYS A 915 3.57 -42.05 32.25
N HIS A 916 4.45 -41.78 31.29
CA HIS A 916 4.26 -40.79 30.24
C HIS A 916 4.38 -41.41 28.84
N LYS A 917 3.46 -42.33 28.52
CA LYS A 917 3.44 -43.05 27.23
C LYS A 917 3.34 -42.15 25.98
N GLY A 918 2.94 -40.88 26.15
CA GLY A 918 2.88 -39.87 25.08
C GLY A 918 3.98 -38.79 25.13
N GLY A 919 5.02 -38.98 25.96
CA GLY A 919 6.08 -38.00 26.20
C GLY A 919 5.89 -37.20 27.50
N ILE A 920 6.98 -36.59 27.99
CA ILE A 920 6.97 -35.82 29.24
C ILE A 920 6.11 -34.55 29.11
N PRO A 921 5.25 -34.24 30.10
CA PRO A 921 4.53 -32.98 30.16
C PRO A 921 5.51 -31.79 30.16
N ARG A 922 5.24 -30.80 29.31
CA ARG A 922 6.04 -29.58 29.20
C ARG A 922 5.11 -28.37 29.28
N THR A 923 5.59 -27.32 29.92
CA THR A 923 5.03 -25.98 29.73
C THR A 923 5.22 -25.56 28.26
N PHE A 924 4.33 -24.73 27.72
CA PHE A 924 4.47 -24.25 26.33
C PHE A 924 5.70 -23.32 26.14
N TYR A 925 6.27 -22.83 27.24
CA TYR A 925 7.53 -22.10 27.30
C TYR A 925 8.65 -22.97 27.89
N THR A 926 9.90 -22.58 27.65
CA THR A 926 11.08 -23.25 28.22
C THR A 926 12.06 -22.20 28.72
N ARG A 927 12.46 -22.33 29.98
CA ARG A 927 13.46 -21.47 30.62
C ARG A 927 14.83 -21.76 30.04
N ILE A 928 15.50 -20.73 29.55
CA ILE A 928 16.83 -20.84 28.95
C ILE A 928 17.93 -20.33 29.88
N THR A 929 17.69 -19.33 30.73
CA THR A 929 18.72 -18.82 31.67
C THR A 929 18.89 -19.74 32.87
N ASN A 930 17.79 -20.23 33.43
CA ASN A 930 17.77 -21.14 34.59
C ASN A 930 17.11 -22.47 34.21
N PRO A 931 17.76 -23.31 33.37
CA PRO A 931 17.14 -24.50 32.83
C PRO A 931 16.74 -25.53 33.90
N GLN A 932 17.41 -25.55 35.05
CA GLN A 932 17.10 -26.39 36.21
C GLN A 932 15.69 -26.17 36.78
N HIS A 933 15.09 -25.00 36.50
CA HIS A 933 13.74 -24.63 36.92
C HIS A 933 12.65 -25.07 35.93
N ASN A 934 13.01 -25.67 34.80
CA ASN A 934 12.01 -26.24 33.91
C ASN A 934 11.29 -27.43 34.57
N ALA A 935 10.00 -27.60 34.30
CA ALA A 935 9.19 -28.66 34.89
C ALA A 935 9.77 -30.07 34.66
N PHE A 936 10.37 -30.33 33.49
CA PHE A 936 10.99 -31.61 33.15
C PHE A 936 12.29 -31.93 33.91
N LEU A 937 12.86 -30.98 34.65
CA LEU A 937 13.98 -31.20 35.58
C LEU A 937 13.53 -31.05 37.04
N LEU A 938 12.69 -30.05 37.33
CA LEU A 938 12.25 -29.70 38.67
C LEU A 938 11.25 -30.70 39.26
N ALA A 939 10.26 -31.15 38.48
CA ALA A 939 9.25 -32.12 38.89
C ALA A 939 9.80 -33.52 39.23
N PRO A 940 10.69 -34.12 38.41
CA PRO A 940 11.26 -35.45 38.69
C PRO A 940 12.36 -35.48 39.76
N LEU A 941 12.96 -34.33 40.11
CA LEU A 941 14.05 -34.24 41.07
C LEU A 941 13.56 -34.44 42.52
N ALA A 942 14.31 -35.15 43.33
CA ALA A 942 14.02 -35.38 44.74
C ALA A 942 13.87 -34.07 45.54
N LYS A 943 12.92 -34.02 46.49
CA LYS A 943 12.73 -32.84 47.35
C LYS A 943 13.99 -32.45 48.13
N GLN A 944 14.73 -33.45 48.61
CA GLN A 944 15.98 -33.27 49.36
C GLN A 944 17.10 -32.65 48.51
N ALA A 945 17.05 -32.82 47.19
CA ALA A 945 17.97 -32.23 46.23
C ALA A 945 17.45 -30.91 45.64
N GLY A 946 16.41 -30.32 46.24
CA GLY A 946 15.83 -29.05 45.78
C GLY A 946 14.81 -29.19 44.65
N GLY A 947 14.37 -30.40 44.29
CA GLY A 947 13.25 -30.64 43.36
C GLY A 947 11.87 -30.54 44.02
N THR A 948 10.80 -30.79 43.25
CA THR A 948 9.43 -30.85 43.79
C THR A 948 8.90 -32.28 43.97
N GLN A 949 9.55 -33.27 43.35
CA GLN A 949 9.17 -34.69 43.37
C GLN A 949 7.68 -34.91 43.05
N GLN A 950 7.16 -34.22 42.03
CA GLN A 950 5.75 -34.32 41.65
C GLN A 950 5.41 -35.65 40.98
N CYS A 951 6.40 -36.43 40.53
CA CYS A 951 6.21 -37.77 39.96
C CYS A 951 5.84 -38.86 41.00
N GLY A 952 5.60 -38.49 42.27
CA GLY A 952 5.32 -39.42 43.37
C GLY A 952 6.56 -40.10 43.95
N ARG A 953 7.56 -40.40 43.10
CA ARG A 953 8.92 -40.85 43.48
C ARG A 953 9.98 -39.95 42.85
N ALA A 954 11.17 -39.90 43.44
CA ALA A 954 12.32 -39.24 42.81
C ALA A 954 12.77 -40.05 41.59
N VAL A 955 12.74 -39.42 40.42
CA VAL A 955 13.32 -39.98 39.19
C VAL A 955 14.80 -39.62 39.12
N PHE A 956 15.17 -38.41 39.55
CA PHE A 956 16.55 -38.00 39.78
C PHE A 956 16.80 -37.87 41.28
N ALA A 957 17.78 -38.59 41.81
CA ALA A 957 18.11 -38.55 43.23
C ALA A 957 18.75 -37.23 43.65
N ASN A 958 19.60 -36.66 42.79
CA ASN A 958 20.28 -35.39 43.00
C ASN A 958 20.65 -34.75 41.65
N THR A 959 21.26 -33.56 41.68
CA THR A 959 21.68 -32.82 40.48
C THR A 959 22.88 -33.43 39.76
N GLU A 960 23.60 -34.38 40.37
CA GLU A 960 24.75 -35.07 39.75
C GLU A 960 24.31 -36.29 38.91
N ASP A 961 23.02 -36.59 38.84
CA ASP A 961 22.51 -37.67 38.01
C ASP A 961 22.95 -37.49 36.54
N PRO A 962 23.52 -38.53 35.89
CA PRO A 962 24.04 -38.41 34.53
C PRO A 962 23.00 -37.94 33.50
N ASP A 963 21.73 -38.34 33.65
CA ASP A 963 20.66 -37.94 32.74
C ASP A 963 20.18 -36.51 33.02
N TYR A 964 20.14 -36.11 34.30
CA TYR A 964 19.87 -34.72 34.70
C TYR A 964 20.92 -33.76 34.10
N GLN A 965 22.20 -34.11 34.26
CA GLN A 965 23.32 -33.36 33.69
C GLN A 965 23.32 -33.38 32.16
N LYS A 966 22.95 -34.51 31.54
CA LYS A 966 22.83 -34.62 30.07
C LYS A 966 21.80 -33.61 29.53
N ILE A 967 20.65 -33.46 30.19
CA ILE A 967 19.64 -32.46 29.81
C ILE A 967 20.19 -31.05 30.02
N LEU A 968 20.78 -30.74 31.18
CA LEU A 968 21.33 -29.40 31.46
C LEU A 968 22.39 -28.97 30.45
N ARG A 969 23.30 -29.87 30.07
CA ARG A 969 24.36 -29.58 29.09
C ARG A 969 23.84 -29.17 27.73
N THR A 970 22.60 -29.53 27.36
CA THR A 970 22.00 -29.05 26.09
C THR A 970 21.90 -27.53 26.04
N PHE A 971 21.80 -26.83 27.18
CA PHE A 971 21.67 -25.37 27.25
C PHE A 971 23.00 -24.63 27.17
N GLN A 972 24.13 -25.29 27.45
CA GLN A 972 25.46 -24.65 27.49
C GLN A 972 25.80 -23.85 26.22
N PRO A 973 25.56 -24.36 24.99
CA PRO A 973 25.85 -23.59 23.78
C PRO A 973 25.08 -22.27 23.69
N ILE A 974 23.84 -22.24 24.20
CA ILE A 974 23.02 -21.02 24.25
C ILE A 974 23.53 -20.07 25.33
N HIS A 975 23.95 -20.57 26.49
CA HIS A 975 24.57 -19.75 27.54
C HIS A 975 25.86 -19.11 27.05
N ASP A 976 26.75 -19.88 26.40
CA ASP A 976 28.01 -19.38 25.85
C ASP A 976 27.76 -18.31 24.77
N LEU A 977 26.74 -18.52 23.92
CA LEU A 977 26.33 -17.55 22.91
C LEU A 977 25.83 -16.26 23.55
N LEU A 978 24.91 -16.35 24.51
CA LEU A 978 24.28 -15.19 25.15
C LEU A 978 25.23 -14.42 26.06
N GLY A 979 26.23 -15.08 26.64
CA GLY A 979 27.31 -14.42 27.38
C GLY A 979 28.18 -13.52 26.49
N LYS A 980 28.33 -13.87 25.20
CA LYS A 980 29.10 -13.09 24.22
C LYS A 980 28.25 -12.09 23.43
N ARG A 981 27.01 -12.48 23.13
CA ARG A 981 26.05 -11.76 22.30
C ARG A 981 24.70 -11.76 23.03
N PRO A 982 24.49 -10.90 24.03
CA PRO A 982 23.23 -10.85 24.77
C PRO A 982 22.06 -10.43 23.86
N ARG A 983 20.85 -10.89 24.20
CA ARG A 983 19.60 -10.36 23.62
C ARG A 983 19.30 -8.98 24.20
N ALA A 984 18.41 -8.21 23.57
CA ALA A 984 18.09 -6.84 23.99
C ALA A 984 17.31 -6.72 25.32
N ASP A 985 16.80 -7.83 25.83
CA ASP A 985 16.17 -7.96 27.14
C ASP A 985 17.14 -8.45 28.23
N MET A 986 18.42 -8.66 27.89
CA MET A 986 19.45 -9.12 28.82
C MET A 986 20.42 -8.00 29.21
N PRO A 987 20.99 -8.04 30.43
CA PRO A 987 22.04 -7.11 30.84
C PRO A 987 23.23 -7.10 29.87
N GLY A 988 23.86 -5.94 29.70
CA GLY A 988 25.05 -5.79 28.84
C GLY A 988 24.74 -5.74 27.34
N PHE A 989 23.47 -5.68 26.92
CA PHE A 989 23.13 -5.49 25.52
C PHE A 989 23.63 -4.16 24.96
N THR A 990 24.51 -4.27 23.97
CA THR A 990 24.85 -3.20 23.04
C THR A 990 24.65 -3.74 21.62
N VAL A 991 24.23 -2.87 20.70
CA VAL A 991 24.13 -3.23 19.28
C VAL A 991 25.55 -3.49 18.77
N MET A 992 25.82 -4.72 18.36
CA MET A 992 27.12 -5.08 17.79
C MET A 992 27.17 -4.63 16.32
N SER A 993 28.30 -4.08 15.88
CA SER A 993 28.53 -3.76 14.47
C SER A 993 28.44 -5.02 13.62
N GLU A 994 27.84 -4.92 12.44
CA GLU A 994 27.73 -6.05 11.50
C GLU A 994 29.03 -6.30 10.71
N THR A 995 30.09 -5.57 11.00
CA THR A 995 31.41 -5.79 10.42
C THR A 995 32.01 -7.09 10.98
N PRO A 996 32.50 -8.01 10.12
CA PRO A 996 33.14 -9.26 10.54
C PRO A 996 34.27 -9.07 11.55
#